data_AF-A0A2E9K1W2-F1
#
_entry.id   AF-A0A2E9K1W2-F1
#
_cell.length_a   1.000
_cell.length_b   1.000
_cell.length_c   1.000
_cell.angle_alpha   90.00
_cell.angle_beta   90.00
_cell.angle_gamma   90.00
#
_symmetry.space_group_name_H-M   'P 1'
#
loop_
_entity.id
_entity.type
_entity.pdbx_description
1 polymer ?
#
loop_
_entity_poly.entity_id
_entity_poly.type
_entity_poly.pdbx_seq_one_letter_code
_entity_poly.pdbx_strand_id
1 'polypeptide(L)'
;MRSPIVLMCASILLWMLYPPVVNYLIDRSSPIFVAATSHTLAAISTLVVVMIMFAKRQQAFFSGIAAHFNTPALLVPTLFSGALICANHLLLYAALNMSQEFDVIAILIFEAWPIVFFYIDSTLRKKHRTTTANDYIFSAAAFAGFIVLMSPNLDIADWLLLESPMINTILLAASGGLAMAINCYMRMKCMDAWSAISDKNALNLSSLNKALLTESGVRCVAAPGMLAILFLFGDTANQFDYMDYALVAFAGIAILALGSLLYDLSVFSATNASVSVFWYFMPVGAVVILALLQGRLLNQYEAVASVLIVSANIFLGLRFPLRSSLLILFSTVCMVGIWVLFAPTYPIDSYYDLLAVSTVFFVLLGTFALERTTSLNRERERLLVEFNDSVMQLPSSAPAGCVSAEKYKALINNYIVKHLYVFLRAFNGAKDMRNAQLEIQDIKKVLIAGTENTPIYRERLLDNFQVGQKLMTMESDRIPPEELVILILLGATNVFFSLIFRPESFSTALFALILATSVIFLILVINERNQYIQIRHDHALVCRDLLEYADEFKQKSGAQDFDGQHDAVERSLSLKTIGPETVSHSYWIFSIFVFLFCGFGYGFLYETLDDVKRDESAPILSKRDLNNAELNIALLDWPTAQIKAHILATIINEHTESRAQLVNVTHEQAFKQMGQHDGDIDVHPDIWLANNADLIRRYVRAFETVKLGESAGTGKQGLCYTDFTAPATLAVNDLVTPENASRFDMSGNGRGDIWVGAKGWASVAIEKRRLNGYGLDAYYDYHVFDLDLLEQLINRNNQNEQPGLFFCYYPDALFGNRHVHFVEEPAHDAAIWQAIFKAQGLNKLSTGTSWPQSEIKLGFRSQLEARSPELLKLLNRFVIDDAELVAMLSAVENGEDIETVSQQWADNHKDLILEWLTGFTLRDNTE
;
A
#
# COMPACT_ATOMS: atom_id res chain seq x y z
N MET A 1 26.23 8.50 15.07
CA MET A 1 24.84 8.13 14.74
C MET A 1 24.60 6.73 15.31
N ARG A 2 23.83 6.58 16.41
CA ARG A 2 23.82 5.32 17.22
C ARG A 2 22.48 4.57 17.31
N SER A 3 21.39 5.08 16.75
CA SER A 3 20.10 4.37 16.79
C SER A 3 19.87 3.56 15.51
N PRO A 4 19.69 2.23 15.58
CA PRO A 4 19.29 1.40 14.44
C PRO A 4 18.03 1.92 13.74
N ILE A 5 17.06 2.44 14.48
CA ILE A 5 15.81 2.97 13.92
C ILE A 5 16.07 4.17 13.00
N VAL A 6 16.94 5.10 13.40
CA VAL A 6 17.27 6.28 12.60
C VAL A 6 17.93 5.87 11.27
N LEU A 7 18.80 4.87 11.29
CA LEU A 7 19.42 4.31 10.09
C LEU A 7 18.38 3.66 9.17
N MET A 8 17.39 2.96 9.74
CA MET A 8 16.29 2.35 9.00
C MET A 8 15.42 3.42 8.34
N CYS A 9 15.00 4.45 9.08
CA CYS A 9 14.22 5.55 8.54
C CYS A 9 14.94 6.30 7.42
N ALA A 10 16.25 6.55 7.57
CA ALA A 10 17.05 7.18 6.52
C ALA A 10 17.14 6.31 5.26
N SER A 11 17.29 4.99 5.42
CA SER A 11 17.21 4.05 4.30
C SER A 11 15.84 4.12 3.61
N ILE A 12 14.76 4.02 4.39
CA ILE A 12 13.39 4.04 3.87
C ILE A 12 13.11 5.31 3.07
N LEU A 13 13.50 6.49 3.57
CA LEU A 13 13.29 7.76 2.86
C LEU A 13 13.96 7.79 1.48
N LEU A 14 15.16 7.20 1.35
CA LEU A 14 15.82 7.07 0.05
C LEU A 14 15.07 6.09 -0.87
N TRP A 15 14.61 4.98 -0.31
CA TRP A 15 13.90 3.94 -1.06
C TRP A 15 12.45 4.33 -1.45
N MET A 16 11.79 5.23 -0.70
CA MET A 16 10.50 5.80 -1.09
C MET A 16 10.56 6.54 -2.44
N LEU A 17 11.73 7.06 -2.80
CA LEU A 17 11.97 7.73 -4.09
C LEU A 17 12.25 6.74 -5.23
N TYR A 18 12.50 5.46 -4.93
CA TYR A 18 12.89 4.48 -5.94
C TYR A 18 11.78 4.23 -6.95
N PRO A 19 10.51 3.92 -6.58
CA PRO A 19 9.46 3.67 -7.55
C PRO A 19 9.23 4.83 -8.55
N PRO A 20 9.05 6.10 -8.13
CA PRO A 20 8.81 7.18 -9.09
C PRO A 20 10.02 7.45 -9.99
N VAL A 21 11.25 7.36 -9.46
CA VAL A 21 12.47 7.57 -10.25
C VAL A 21 12.67 6.46 -11.26
N VAL A 22 12.52 5.20 -10.84
CA VAL A 22 12.75 4.05 -11.72
C VAL A 22 11.66 3.90 -12.77
N ASN A 23 10.39 4.15 -12.42
CA ASN A 23 9.31 4.16 -13.42
C ASN A 23 9.60 5.17 -14.53
N TYR A 24 9.97 6.40 -14.16
CA TYR A 24 10.36 7.43 -15.13
C TYR A 24 11.54 7.03 -16.03
N LEU A 25 12.54 6.32 -15.48
CA LEU A 25 13.71 5.85 -16.23
C LEU A 25 13.40 4.66 -17.15
N ILE A 26 12.52 3.76 -16.72
CA ILE A 26 12.08 2.59 -17.49
C ILE A 26 11.16 3.01 -18.64
N ASP A 27 10.41 4.10 -18.50
CA ASP A 27 9.61 4.63 -19.62
C ASP A 27 10.49 5.15 -20.78
N ARG A 28 11.78 5.42 -20.53
CA ARG A 28 12.75 5.98 -21.49
C ARG A 28 13.87 5.00 -21.90
N SER A 29 13.92 3.81 -21.30
CA SER A 29 14.97 2.81 -21.58
C SER A 29 14.53 1.40 -21.15
N SER A 30 15.29 0.36 -21.51
CA SER A 30 14.93 -0.99 -21.05
C SER A 30 15.11 -1.17 -19.53
N PRO A 31 14.23 -1.91 -18.83
CA PRO A 31 14.40 -2.22 -17.40
C PRO A 31 15.76 -2.83 -17.06
N ILE A 32 16.26 -3.69 -17.95
CA ILE A 32 17.57 -4.35 -17.83
C ILE A 32 18.70 -3.32 -17.93
N PHE A 33 18.59 -2.33 -18.82
CA PHE A 33 19.57 -1.25 -18.94
C PHE A 33 19.63 -0.38 -17.68
N VAL A 34 18.47 0.05 -17.15
CA VAL A 34 18.39 0.82 -15.90
C VAL A 34 19.00 0.06 -14.74
N ALA A 35 18.65 -1.23 -14.60
CA ALA A 35 19.18 -2.07 -13.54
C ALA A 35 20.70 -2.28 -13.66
N ALA A 36 21.20 -2.66 -14.84
CA ALA A 36 22.62 -2.88 -15.05
C ALA A 36 23.45 -1.62 -14.81
N THR A 37 22.98 -0.47 -15.30
CA THR A 37 23.68 0.81 -15.12
C THR A 37 23.66 1.27 -13.67
N SER A 38 22.50 1.22 -13.01
CA SER A 38 22.37 1.66 -11.62
C SER A 38 23.16 0.76 -10.65
N HIS A 39 23.14 -0.56 -10.83
CA HIS A 39 23.97 -1.50 -10.06
C HIS A 39 25.47 -1.33 -10.32
N THR A 40 25.86 -1.01 -11.55
CA THR A 40 27.27 -0.71 -11.88
C THR A 40 27.75 0.55 -11.17
N LEU A 41 26.96 1.64 -11.20
CA LEU A 41 27.28 2.88 -10.48
C LEU A 41 27.28 2.66 -8.96
N ALA A 42 26.40 1.81 -8.44
CA ALA A 42 26.39 1.41 -7.04
C ALA A 42 27.66 0.62 -6.64
N ALA A 43 28.15 -0.27 -7.52
CA ALA A 43 29.37 -1.03 -7.30
C ALA A 43 30.62 -0.12 -7.31
N ILE A 44 30.73 0.75 -8.31
CA ILE A 44 31.85 1.70 -8.44
C ILE A 44 31.88 2.65 -7.25
N SER A 45 30.74 3.24 -6.88
CA SER A 45 30.68 4.19 -5.76
C SER A 45 31.05 3.54 -4.42
N THR A 46 30.56 2.34 -4.12
CA THR A 46 30.93 1.64 -2.88
C THR A 46 32.41 1.24 -2.87
N LEU A 47 32.98 0.80 -4.00
CA LEU A 47 34.42 0.54 -4.14
C LEU A 47 35.26 1.79 -3.92
N VAL A 48 34.87 2.93 -4.49
CA VAL A 48 35.55 4.21 -4.30
C VAL A 48 35.54 4.62 -2.83
N VAL A 49 34.42 4.48 -2.13
CA VAL A 49 34.32 4.76 -0.69
C VAL A 49 35.24 3.84 0.11
N VAL A 50 35.27 2.54 -0.19
CA VAL A 50 36.19 1.58 0.44
C VAL A 50 37.64 2.00 0.20
N MET A 51 38.03 2.31 -1.04
CA MET A 51 39.38 2.77 -1.37
C MET A 51 39.76 4.02 -0.58
N ILE A 52 38.90 5.05 -0.54
CA ILE A 52 39.15 6.30 0.20
C ILE A 52 39.29 6.05 1.70
N MET A 53 38.38 5.25 2.28
CA MET A 53 38.39 4.98 3.72
C MET A 53 39.62 4.19 4.17
N PHE A 54 40.11 3.28 3.34
CA PHE A 54 41.28 2.47 3.66
C PHE A 54 42.60 3.04 3.09
N ALA A 55 42.58 4.08 2.26
CA ALA A 55 43.78 4.72 1.70
C ALA A 55 44.73 5.30 2.78
N LYS A 56 44.20 5.71 3.94
CA LYS A 56 45.01 6.21 5.07
C LYS A 56 45.50 5.11 6.02
N ARG A 57 45.08 3.85 5.86
CA ARG A 57 45.60 2.71 6.64
C ARG A 57 46.80 2.09 5.89
N GLN A 58 47.74 1.49 6.62
CA GLN A 58 48.97 0.93 6.03
C GLN A 58 48.67 -0.03 4.86
N GLN A 59 49.50 -0.03 3.81
CA GLN A 59 49.31 -0.88 2.62
C GLN A 59 49.18 -2.38 2.97
N ALA A 60 49.93 -2.84 3.98
CA ALA A 60 49.83 -4.20 4.53
C ALA A 60 48.46 -4.52 5.16
N PHE A 61 47.79 -3.52 5.73
CA PHE A 61 46.44 -3.63 6.29
C PHE A 61 45.39 -3.84 5.18
N PHE A 62 45.52 -3.11 4.06
CA PHE A 62 44.63 -3.25 2.92
C PHE A 62 44.81 -4.61 2.22
N SER A 63 46.05 -5.05 1.97
CA SER A 63 46.32 -6.37 1.40
C SER A 63 45.87 -7.51 2.33
N GLY A 64 45.94 -7.31 3.65
CA GLY A 64 45.42 -8.25 4.64
C GLY A 64 43.90 -8.42 4.59
N ILE A 65 43.14 -7.33 4.44
CA ILE A 65 41.68 -7.39 4.26
C ILE A 65 41.32 -8.07 2.93
N ALA A 66 42.00 -7.69 1.84
CA ALA A 66 41.77 -8.27 0.51
C ALA A 66 41.97 -9.80 0.51
N ALA A 67 42.99 -10.31 1.21
CA ALA A 67 43.26 -11.74 1.33
C ALA A 67 42.12 -12.54 2.00
N HIS A 68 41.30 -11.89 2.84
CA HIS A 68 40.22 -12.55 3.56
C HIS A 68 38.93 -12.74 2.74
N PHE A 69 38.76 -12.04 1.61
CA PHE A 69 37.61 -12.26 0.71
C PHE A 69 37.54 -13.68 0.16
N ASN A 70 38.68 -14.37 0.07
CA ASN A 70 38.76 -15.76 -0.39
C ASN A 70 38.40 -16.79 0.69
N THR A 71 38.12 -16.36 1.92
CA THR A 71 37.75 -17.30 3.00
C THR A 71 36.35 -17.88 2.72
N PRO A 72 36.14 -19.20 2.83
CA PRO A 72 34.84 -19.82 2.50
C PRO A 72 33.66 -19.24 3.28
N ALA A 73 33.89 -18.85 4.54
CA ALA A 73 32.89 -18.24 5.42
C ALA A 73 32.38 -16.87 4.91
N LEU A 74 33.17 -16.17 4.08
CA LEU A 74 32.82 -14.88 3.50
C LEU A 74 32.51 -14.98 2.00
N LEU A 75 33.29 -15.76 1.25
CA LEU A 75 33.17 -15.94 -0.19
C LEU A 75 31.80 -16.53 -0.58
N VAL A 76 31.37 -17.61 0.08
CA VAL A 76 30.11 -18.30 -0.28
C VAL A 76 28.90 -17.40 -0.06
N PRO A 77 28.71 -16.75 1.11
CA PRO A 77 27.60 -15.80 1.29
C PRO A 77 27.67 -14.60 0.34
N THR A 78 28.87 -14.10 0.02
CA THR A 78 29.06 -12.96 -0.90
C THR A 78 28.63 -13.30 -2.32
N LEU A 79 29.09 -14.44 -2.85
CA LEU A 79 28.73 -14.92 -4.19
C LEU A 79 27.21 -15.18 -4.29
N PHE A 80 26.65 -15.86 -3.27
CA PHE A 80 25.24 -16.19 -3.27
C PHE A 80 24.36 -14.93 -3.15
N SER A 81 24.74 -13.96 -2.32
CA SER A 81 24.07 -12.66 -2.23
C SER A 81 24.14 -11.88 -3.55
N GLY A 82 25.31 -11.84 -4.21
CA GLY A 82 25.44 -11.21 -5.51
C GLY A 82 24.54 -11.83 -6.58
N ALA A 83 24.47 -13.17 -6.62
CA ALA A 83 23.56 -13.89 -7.52
C ALA A 83 22.08 -13.63 -7.20
N LEU A 84 21.71 -13.56 -5.90
CA LEU A 84 20.34 -13.26 -5.48
C LEU A 84 19.90 -11.83 -5.83
N ILE A 85 20.81 -10.86 -5.88
CA ILE A 85 20.52 -9.50 -6.39
C ILE A 85 20.19 -9.53 -7.88
N CYS A 86 20.85 -10.36 -8.68
CA CYS A 86 20.44 -10.53 -10.08
C CYS A 86 19.08 -11.23 -10.16
N ALA A 87 18.90 -12.31 -9.40
CA ALA A 87 17.70 -13.13 -9.42
C ALA A 87 16.44 -12.35 -9.00
N ASN A 88 16.49 -11.57 -7.92
CA ASN A 88 15.31 -10.86 -7.44
C ASN A 88 14.80 -9.79 -8.43
N HIS A 89 15.71 -9.04 -9.08
CA HIS A 89 15.37 -8.06 -10.10
C HIS A 89 14.85 -8.75 -11.38
N LEU A 90 15.50 -9.83 -11.82
CA LEU A 90 15.04 -10.59 -12.98
C LEU A 90 13.66 -11.19 -12.78
N LEU A 91 13.40 -11.77 -11.60
CA LEU A 91 12.09 -12.34 -11.28
C LEU A 91 11.00 -11.28 -11.18
N LEU A 92 11.31 -10.11 -10.63
CA LEU A 92 10.39 -8.97 -10.62
C LEU A 92 10.09 -8.46 -12.03
N TYR A 93 11.12 -8.27 -12.87
CA TYR A 93 10.91 -7.85 -14.25
C TYR A 93 10.23 -8.91 -15.12
N ALA A 94 10.49 -10.19 -14.88
CA ALA A 94 9.77 -11.27 -15.53
C ALA A 94 8.29 -11.27 -15.14
N ALA A 95 7.99 -11.05 -13.85
CA ALA A 95 6.60 -10.90 -13.39
C ALA A 95 5.90 -9.71 -14.06
N LEU A 96 6.56 -8.55 -14.12
CA LEU A 96 6.04 -7.35 -14.78
C LEU A 96 5.88 -7.51 -16.29
N ASN A 97 6.77 -8.24 -16.95
CA ASN A 97 6.68 -8.46 -18.40
C ASN A 97 5.63 -9.52 -18.78
N MET A 98 5.36 -10.48 -17.89
CA MET A 98 4.30 -11.47 -18.07
C MET A 98 2.92 -10.93 -17.71
N SER A 99 2.88 -9.95 -16.82
CA SER A 99 1.67 -9.26 -16.42
C SER A 99 1.15 -8.41 -17.57
N GLN A 100 -0.12 -8.62 -17.95
CA GLN A 100 -0.84 -7.73 -18.86
C GLN A 100 -1.75 -6.76 -18.11
N GLU A 101 -2.17 -7.13 -16.88
CA GLU A 101 -3.22 -6.44 -16.11
C GLU A 101 -2.87 -6.26 -14.61
N PHE A 102 -1.74 -6.82 -14.14
CA PHE A 102 -1.47 -7.05 -12.71
C PHE A 102 -0.14 -6.46 -12.21
N ASP A 103 0.40 -5.43 -12.88
CA ASP A 103 1.75 -4.91 -12.61
C ASP A 103 1.91 -4.40 -11.17
N VAL A 104 0.88 -3.71 -10.68
CA VAL A 104 0.84 -3.19 -9.31
C VAL A 104 0.79 -4.33 -8.29
N ILE A 105 0.01 -5.38 -8.58
CA ILE A 105 -0.07 -6.57 -7.73
C ILE A 105 1.28 -7.28 -7.66
N ALA A 106 1.97 -7.45 -8.79
CA ALA A 106 3.28 -8.09 -8.85
C ALA A 106 4.31 -7.35 -7.99
N ILE A 107 4.35 -6.02 -8.05
CA ILE A 107 5.24 -5.19 -7.23
C ILE A 107 4.90 -5.34 -5.74
N LEU A 108 3.62 -5.31 -5.38
CA LEU A 108 3.21 -5.44 -3.99
C LEU A 108 3.49 -6.85 -3.43
N ILE A 109 3.26 -7.91 -4.20
CA ILE A 109 3.63 -9.27 -3.78
C ILE A 109 5.14 -9.40 -3.56
N PHE A 110 5.95 -8.78 -4.43
CA PHE A 110 7.39 -8.72 -4.25
C PHE A 110 7.78 -8.00 -2.94
N GLU A 111 7.15 -6.87 -2.63
CA GLU A 111 7.39 -6.08 -1.41
C GLU A 111 6.87 -6.74 -0.12
N ALA A 112 6.27 -7.93 -0.19
CA ALA A 112 5.96 -8.73 0.99
C ALA A 112 7.20 -9.32 1.68
N TRP A 113 8.39 -9.28 1.06
CA TRP A 113 9.62 -9.88 1.58
C TRP A 113 10.01 -9.52 3.05
N PRO A 114 9.70 -8.33 3.63
CA PRO A 114 10.13 -7.99 4.99
C PRO A 114 9.56 -8.92 6.07
N ILE A 115 8.32 -9.42 5.93
CA ILE A 115 7.75 -10.37 6.90
C ILE A 115 8.45 -11.73 6.84
N VAL A 116 8.83 -12.17 5.63
CA VAL A 116 9.60 -13.39 5.42
C VAL A 116 10.99 -13.24 6.03
N PHE A 117 11.66 -12.11 5.77
CA PHE A 117 12.97 -11.82 6.35
C PHE A 117 12.93 -11.72 7.88
N PHE A 118 11.89 -11.09 8.46
CA PHE A 118 11.68 -11.05 9.91
C PHE A 118 11.63 -12.46 10.50
N TYR A 119 10.90 -13.38 9.86
CA TYR A 119 10.84 -14.78 10.31
C TYR A 119 12.20 -15.49 10.18
N ILE A 120 12.91 -15.30 9.06
CA ILE A 120 14.25 -15.86 8.82
C ILE A 120 15.25 -15.34 9.87
N ASP A 121 15.33 -14.03 10.11
CA ASP A 121 16.27 -13.42 11.06
C ASP A 121 15.93 -13.82 12.51
N SER A 122 14.63 -13.83 12.86
CA SER A 122 14.17 -14.29 14.18
C SER A 122 14.50 -15.77 14.43
N THR A 123 14.46 -16.64 13.40
CA THR A 123 14.66 -18.08 13.57
C THR A 123 16.12 -18.52 13.46
N LEU A 124 16.85 -18.02 12.46
CA LEU A 124 18.22 -18.45 12.15
C LEU A 124 19.29 -17.66 12.90
N ARG A 125 19.00 -16.44 13.37
CA ARG A 125 19.94 -15.59 14.14
C ARG A 125 19.53 -15.42 15.61
N LYS A 126 18.75 -16.37 16.17
CA LYS A 126 18.29 -16.40 17.59
C LYS A 126 19.36 -16.09 18.64
N LYS A 127 20.62 -16.49 18.40
CA LYS A 127 21.73 -16.23 19.34
C LYS A 127 22.04 -14.74 19.51
N HIS A 128 21.71 -13.91 18.52
CA HIS A 128 21.98 -12.48 18.49
C HIS A 128 20.71 -11.62 18.55
N ARG A 129 19.52 -12.25 18.64
CA ARG A 129 18.22 -11.57 18.52
C ARG A 129 17.30 -11.90 19.69
N THR A 130 16.59 -10.89 20.17
CA THR A 130 15.46 -11.05 21.08
C THR A 130 14.17 -10.70 20.34
N THR A 131 13.23 -11.66 20.23
CA THR A 131 11.90 -11.45 19.67
C THR A 131 10.84 -11.86 20.68
N THR A 132 9.88 -10.98 20.93
CA THR A 132 8.78 -11.17 21.90
C THR A 132 7.47 -11.48 21.17
N ALA A 133 6.46 -11.98 21.90
CA ALA A 133 5.13 -12.19 21.32
C ALA A 133 4.52 -10.89 20.75
N ASN A 134 4.78 -9.75 21.39
CA ASN A 134 4.33 -8.43 20.92
C ASN A 134 4.95 -8.07 19.56
N ASP A 135 6.23 -8.42 19.35
CA ASP A 135 6.88 -8.18 18.05
C ASP A 135 6.16 -8.93 16.92
N TYR A 136 5.74 -10.17 17.14
CA TYR A 136 4.98 -10.93 16.15
C TYR A 136 3.60 -10.31 15.87
N ILE A 137 2.89 -9.88 16.90
CA ILE A 137 1.55 -9.28 16.76
C ILE A 137 1.62 -7.97 15.97
N PHE A 138 2.52 -7.06 16.31
CA PHE A 138 2.65 -5.80 15.59
C PHE A 138 3.22 -5.99 14.19
N SER A 139 4.10 -6.98 13.99
CA SER A 139 4.59 -7.30 12.65
C SER A 139 3.49 -7.85 11.75
N ALA A 140 2.61 -8.69 12.30
CA ALA A 140 1.42 -9.17 11.61
C ALA A 140 0.44 -8.03 11.30
N ALA A 141 0.26 -7.07 12.22
CA ALA A 141 -0.58 -5.89 11.98
C ALA A 141 -0.04 -4.99 10.86
N ALA A 142 1.29 -4.76 10.82
CA ALA A 142 1.92 -4.02 9.73
C ALA A 142 1.75 -4.76 8.38
N PHE A 143 1.91 -6.09 8.38
CA PHE A 143 1.67 -6.89 7.18
C PHE A 143 0.19 -6.92 6.76
N ALA A 144 -0.75 -6.93 7.70
CA ALA A 144 -2.17 -6.80 7.37
C ALA A 144 -2.46 -5.44 6.73
N GLY A 145 -1.91 -4.34 7.26
CA GLY A 145 -1.99 -3.03 6.61
C GLY A 145 -1.39 -3.03 5.20
N PHE A 146 -0.31 -3.78 4.98
CA PHE A 146 0.27 -3.97 3.65
C PHE A 146 -0.68 -4.72 2.71
N ILE A 147 -1.41 -5.74 3.18
CA ILE A 147 -2.45 -6.43 2.39
C ILE A 147 -3.59 -5.46 2.04
N VAL A 148 -4.03 -4.62 2.98
CA VAL A 148 -5.07 -3.60 2.70
C VAL A 148 -4.62 -2.65 1.59
N LEU A 149 -3.34 -2.28 1.56
CA LEU A 149 -2.77 -1.44 0.50
C LEU A 149 -2.91 -2.08 -0.89
N MET A 150 -2.94 -3.41 -0.96
CA MET A 150 -3.09 -4.17 -2.21
C MET A 150 -4.55 -4.23 -2.70
N SER A 151 -5.51 -4.07 -1.80
CA SER A 151 -6.93 -4.32 -2.06
C SER A 151 -7.56 -3.62 -3.27
N PRO A 152 -7.25 -2.34 -3.60
CA PRO A 152 -7.83 -1.70 -4.78
C PRO A 152 -7.53 -2.44 -6.08
N ASN A 153 -6.46 -3.23 -6.08
CA ASN A 153 -5.97 -3.96 -7.23
C ASN A 153 -6.26 -5.47 -7.08
N LEU A 154 -7.10 -5.90 -6.13
CA LEU A 154 -7.38 -7.32 -5.87
C LEU A 154 -8.87 -7.59 -6.07
N ASP A 155 -9.24 -8.30 -7.13
CA ASP A 155 -10.53 -9.01 -7.16
C ASP A 155 -10.39 -10.34 -6.41
N ILE A 156 -11.19 -10.50 -5.36
CA ILE A 156 -11.19 -11.69 -4.50
C ILE A 156 -11.72 -12.91 -5.28
N ALA A 157 -12.60 -12.70 -6.26
CA ALA A 157 -13.14 -13.77 -7.10
C ALA A 157 -12.03 -14.37 -7.99
N ASP A 158 -11.25 -13.53 -8.67
CA ASP A 158 -10.16 -13.97 -9.55
C ASP A 158 -9.06 -14.69 -8.76
N TRP A 159 -8.75 -14.20 -7.55
CA TRP A 159 -7.76 -14.81 -6.66
C TRP A 159 -8.16 -16.21 -6.17
N LEU A 160 -9.44 -16.42 -5.88
CA LEU A 160 -9.98 -17.73 -5.50
C LEU A 160 -10.04 -18.70 -6.69
N LEU A 161 -10.26 -18.19 -7.90
CA LEU A 161 -10.38 -18.98 -9.12
C LEU A 161 -9.03 -19.39 -9.72
N LEU A 162 -7.93 -18.76 -9.30
CA LEU A 162 -6.57 -19.13 -9.68
C LEU A 162 -6.43 -19.24 -11.22
N GLU A 163 -6.71 -18.17 -11.94
CA GLU A 163 -6.55 -18.17 -13.40
C GLU A 163 -5.06 -18.26 -13.83
N SER A 164 -4.81 -19.01 -14.90
CA SER A 164 -3.46 -19.39 -15.37
C SER A 164 -2.45 -18.22 -15.53
N PRO A 165 -2.81 -17.05 -16.09
CA PRO A 165 -1.87 -15.92 -16.25
C PRO A 165 -1.50 -15.25 -14.93
N MET A 166 -2.47 -15.13 -14.01
CA MET A 166 -2.28 -14.47 -12.72
C MET A 166 -1.41 -15.31 -11.78
N ILE A 167 -1.60 -16.63 -11.73
CA ILE A 167 -0.77 -17.53 -10.91
C ILE A 167 0.71 -17.35 -11.23
N ASN A 168 1.08 -17.33 -12.51
CA ASN A 168 2.48 -17.25 -12.91
C ASN A 168 3.11 -15.92 -12.48
N THR A 169 2.37 -14.82 -12.65
CA THR A 169 2.78 -13.48 -12.21
C THR A 169 2.99 -13.43 -10.68
N ILE A 170 2.03 -13.95 -9.92
CA ILE A 170 2.10 -14.06 -8.45
C ILE A 170 3.30 -14.90 -8.02
N LEU A 171 3.50 -16.08 -8.63
CA LEU A 171 4.59 -16.99 -8.28
C LEU A 171 5.96 -16.38 -8.57
N LEU A 172 6.13 -15.70 -9.71
CA LEU A 172 7.38 -15.02 -10.05
C LEU A 172 7.67 -13.87 -9.08
N ALA A 173 6.68 -13.01 -8.81
CA ALA A 173 6.82 -11.92 -7.86
C ALA A 173 7.14 -12.42 -6.44
N ALA A 174 6.42 -13.44 -5.96
CA ALA A 174 6.65 -14.06 -4.65
C ALA A 174 8.04 -14.72 -4.57
N SER A 175 8.50 -15.36 -5.65
CA SER A 175 9.85 -15.91 -5.75
C SER A 175 10.92 -14.82 -5.72
N GLY A 176 10.68 -13.68 -6.38
CA GLY A 176 11.54 -12.50 -6.31
C GLY A 176 11.62 -11.92 -4.90
N GLY A 177 10.48 -11.79 -4.21
CA GLY A 177 10.42 -11.36 -2.81
C GLY A 177 11.15 -12.34 -1.87
N LEU A 178 10.98 -13.65 -2.06
CA LEU A 178 11.70 -14.67 -1.31
C LEU A 178 13.22 -14.56 -1.53
N ALA A 179 13.65 -14.36 -2.78
CA ALA A 179 15.06 -14.15 -3.12
C ALA A 179 15.62 -12.90 -2.40
N MET A 180 14.85 -11.82 -2.31
CA MET A 180 15.22 -10.60 -1.57
C MET A 180 15.35 -10.86 -0.06
N ALA A 181 14.44 -11.61 0.55
CA ALA A 181 14.52 -11.98 1.96
C ALA A 181 15.76 -12.84 2.27
N ILE A 182 16.07 -13.81 1.42
CA ILE A 182 17.29 -14.64 1.54
C ILE A 182 18.54 -13.79 1.32
N ASN A 183 18.52 -12.86 0.36
CA ASN A 183 19.63 -11.94 0.10
C ASN A 183 19.98 -11.11 1.35
N CYS A 184 18.96 -10.54 2.02
CA CYS A 184 19.17 -9.81 3.27
C CYS A 184 19.83 -10.67 4.34
N TYR A 185 19.42 -11.93 4.48
CA TYR A 185 20.05 -12.87 5.41
C TYR A 185 21.51 -13.19 5.06
N MET A 186 21.81 -13.36 3.77
CA MET A 186 23.19 -13.62 3.31
C MET A 186 24.11 -12.42 3.54
N ARG A 187 23.60 -11.19 3.35
CA ARG A 187 24.33 -9.96 3.71
C ARG A 187 24.63 -9.88 5.20
N MET A 188 23.68 -10.27 6.06
CA MET A 188 23.94 -10.40 7.50
C MET A 188 25.02 -11.45 7.82
N LYS A 189 25.02 -12.60 7.12
CA LYS A 189 26.10 -13.59 7.27
C LYS A 189 27.48 -13.05 6.87
N CYS A 190 27.56 -12.24 5.81
CA CYS A 190 28.82 -11.58 5.43
C CYS A 190 29.31 -10.66 6.55
N MET A 191 28.41 -9.88 7.18
CA MET A 191 28.76 -9.01 8.30
C MET A 191 29.16 -9.78 9.57
N ASP A 192 28.51 -10.92 9.85
CA ASP A 192 28.89 -11.84 10.92
C ASP A 192 30.28 -12.43 10.66
N ALA A 193 30.58 -12.84 9.42
CA ALA A 193 31.90 -13.33 9.00
C ALA A 193 32.99 -12.25 9.13
N TRP A 194 32.70 -11.01 8.71
CA TRP A 194 33.61 -9.87 8.92
C TRP A 194 33.85 -9.56 10.39
N SER A 195 32.87 -9.79 11.26
CA SER A 195 33.04 -9.66 12.71
C SER A 195 34.03 -10.71 13.23
N ALA A 196 33.83 -11.98 12.88
CA ALA A 196 34.74 -13.06 13.27
C ALA A 196 36.18 -12.85 12.75
N ILE A 197 36.34 -12.36 11.52
CA ILE A 197 37.64 -12.04 10.93
C ILE A 197 38.30 -10.85 11.65
N SER A 198 37.51 -9.82 11.98
CA SER A 198 38.00 -8.65 12.72
C SER A 198 38.50 -9.04 14.10
N ASP A 199 37.76 -9.91 14.81
CA ASP A 199 38.08 -10.33 16.17
C ASP A 199 39.30 -11.27 16.17
N LYS A 200 39.37 -12.22 15.23
CA LYS A 200 40.50 -13.17 15.13
C LYS A 200 41.83 -12.50 14.76
N ASN A 201 41.79 -11.47 13.93
CA ASN A 201 42.98 -10.80 13.40
C ASN A 201 43.23 -9.41 14.00
N ALA A 202 42.51 -9.04 15.07
CA ALA A 202 42.62 -7.75 15.75
C ALA A 202 42.53 -6.52 14.81
N LEU A 203 41.69 -6.58 13.77
CA LEU A 203 41.59 -5.55 12.73
C LEU A 203 40.80 -4.29 13.16
N ASN A 204 40.11 -4.37 14.31
CA ASN A 204 39.25 -3.31 14.86
C ASN A 204 38.34 -2.66 13.81
N LEU A 205 37.61 -3.49 13.05
CA LEU A 205 36.64 -3.02 12.07
C LEU A 205 35.38 -2.53 12.78
N SER A 206 34.99 -1.28 12.52
CA SER A 206 33.69 -0.74 12.97
C SER A 206 32.53 -1.42 12.22
N SER A 207 31.31 -1.36 12.76
CA SER A 207 30.12 -1.89 12.06
C SER A 207 29.92 -1.27 10.67
N LEU A 208 30.27 0.02 10.50
CA LEU A 208 30.26 0.70 9.21
C LEU A 208 31.26 0.08 8.24
N ASN A 209 32.49 -0.21 8.68
CA ASN A 209 33.50 -0.84 7.83
C ASN A 209 33.05 -2.22 7.36
N LYS A 210 32.46 -3.03 8.27
CA LYS A 210 31.95 -4.36 7.95
C LYS A 210 30.83 -4.28 6.92
N ALA A 211 29.89 -3.35 7.11
CA ALA A 211 28.78 -3.11 6.17
C ALA A 211 29.31 -2.69 4.79
N LEU A 212 30.22 -1.71 4.73
CA LEU A 212 30.82 -1.26 3.46
C LEU A 212 31.58 -2.37 2.71
N LEU A 213 32.32 -3.22 3.44
CA LEU A 213 33.03 -4.35 2.84
C LEU A 213 32.07 -5.42 2.31
N THR A 214 31.00 -5.74 3.05
CA THR A 214 29.92 -6.61 2.56
C THR A 214 29.29 -6.02 1.30
N GLU A 215 28.92 -4.75 1.35
CA GLU A 215 28.24 -4.03 0.27
C GLU A 215 29.05 -3.91 -1.01
N SER A 216 30.34 -3.63 -0.87
CA SER A 216 31.27 -3.59 -1.99
C SER A 216 31.48 -4.99 -2.57
N GLY A 217 31.71 -6.01 -1.73
CA GLY A 217 31.93 -7.39 -2.18
C GLY A 217 30.74 -7.96 -2.95
N VAL A 218 29.53 -7.82 -2.41
CA VAL A 218 28.30 -8.34 -3.01
C VAL A 218 27.99 -7.65 -4.34
N ARG A 219 28.15 -6.32 -4.43
CA ARG A 219 27.92 -5.57 -5.68
C ARG A 219 28.97 -5.84 -6.75
N CYS A 220 30.21 -6.15 -6.37
CA CYS A 220 31.24 -6.59 -7.32
C CYS A 220 30.90 -7.93 -7.98
N VAL A 221 30.00 -8.71 -7.40
CA VAL A 221 29.45 -9.93 -8.02
C VAL A 221 28.20 -9.61 -8.83
N ALA A 222 27.28 -8.81 -8.27
CA ALA A 222 26.02 -8.49 -8.92
C ALA A 222 26.17 -7.63 -10.19
N ALA A 223 27.02 -6.59 -10.17
CA ALA A 223 27.14 -5.67 -11.31
C ALA A 223 27.67 -6.34 -12.58
N PRO A 224 28.75 -7.17 -12.55
CA PRO A 224 29.15 -7.95 -13.72
C PRO A 224 28.08 -8.92 -14.19
N GLY A 225 27.32 -9.53 -13.26
CA GLY A 225 26.19 -10.40 -13.60
C GLY A 225 25.10 -9.65 -14.36
N MET A 226 24.71 -8.47 -13.89
CA MET A 226 23.71 -7.61 -14.54
C MET A 226 24.19 -7.07 -15.89
N LEU A 227 25.47 -6.69 -16.01
CA LEU A 227 26.06 -6.31 -17.29
C LEU A 227 26.06 -7.48 -18.27
N ALA A 228 26.43 -8.68 -17.82
CA ALA A 228 26.38 -9.87 -18.66
C ALA A 228 24.95 -10.15 -19.17
N ILE A 229 23.95 -10.00 -18.30
CA ILE A 229 22.53 -10.11 -18.67
C ILE A 229 22.16 -9.03 -19.71
N LEU A 230 22.55 -7.78 -19.51
CA LEU A 230 22.32 -6.70 -20.47
C LEU A 230 22.94 -7.01 -21.82
N PHE A 231 24.20 -7.48 -21.86
CA PHE A 231 24.88 -7.78 -23.12
C PHE A 231 24.34 -9.03 -23.83
N LEU A 232 23.84 -10.02 -23.08
CA LEU A 232 23.33 -11.27 -23.65
C LEU A 232 21.86 -11.18 -24.07
N PHE A 233 21.04 -10.41 -23.34
CA PHE A 233 19.58 -10.44 -23.46
C PHE A 233 18.92 -9.06 -23.48
N GLY A 234 19.65 -7.98 -23.20
CA GLY A 234 19.08 -6.64 -23.07
C GLY A 234 19.40 -5.72 -24.25
N ASP A 235 18.64 -4.62 -24.34
CA ASP A 235 18.88 -3.55 -25.30
C ASP A 235 19.70 -2.43 -24.64
N THR A 236 20.75 -1.98 -25.33
CA THR A 236 21.65 -0.91 -24.88
C THR A 236 21.24 0.47 -25.40
N ALA A 237 20.35 0.51 -26.39
CA ALA A 237 19.74 1.74 -26.84
C ALA A 237 18.87 2.34 -25.73
N ASN A 238 19.04 3.64 -25.48
CA ASN A 238 18.29 4.38 -24.47
C ASN A 238 18.09 5.82 -24.96
N GLN A 239 17.09 6.50 -24.39
CA GLN A 239 16.74 7.87 -24.75
C GLN A 239 17.18 8.87 -23.68
N PHE A 240 18.20 8.51 -22.89
CA PHE A 240 18.58 9.31 -21.72
C PHE A 240 19.25 10.61 -22.11
N ASP A 241 18.72 11.70 -21.59
CA ASP A 241 19.41 12.99 -21.55
C ASP A 241 20.33 13.10 -20.32
N TYR A 242 20.96 14.27 -20.13
CA TYR A 242 21.84 14.52 -18.99
C TYR A 242 21.12 14.38 -17.63
N MET A 243 19.83 14.71 -17.56
CA MET A 243 19.02 14.58 -16.35
C MET A 243 18.65 13.13 -16.08
N ASP A 244 18.35 12.36 -17.12
CA ASP A 244 18.07 10.93 -17.00
C ASP A 244 19.31 10.18 -16.49
N TYR A 245 20.52 10.47 -17.01
CA TYR A 245 21.75 9.91 -16.45
C TYR A 245 22.04 10.36 -15.01
N ALA A 246 21.70 11.60 -14.65
CA ALA A 246 21.82 12.08 -13.28
C ALA A 246 20.85 11.34 -12.34
N LEU A 247 19.63 11.05 -12.80
CA LEU A 247 18.63 10.27 -12.06
C LEU A 247 19.04 8.81 -11.91
N VAL A 248 19.62 8.18 -12.94
CA VAL A 248 20.18 6.82 -12.84
C VAL A 248 21.35 6.78 -11.86
N ALA A 249 22.21 7.80 -11.88
CA ALA A 249 23.29 7.92 -10.93
C ALA A 249 22.78 8.14 -9.49
N PHE A 250 21.72 8.93 -9.32
CA PHE A 250 21.04 9.08 -8.05
C PHE A 250 20.44 7.74 -7.57
N ALA A 251 19.75 7.00 -8.43
CA ALA A 251 19.21 5.68 -8.12
C ALA A 251 20.32 4.68 -7.74
N GLY A 252 21.43 4.67 -8.47
CA GLY A 252 22.59 3.80 -8.17
C GLY A 252 23.33 4.17 -6.89
N ILE A 253 23.66 5.44 -6.70
CA ILE A 253 24.56 5.89 -5.62
C ILE A 253 23.77 6.19 -4.34
N ALA A 254 22.70 6.97 -4.42
CA ALA A 254 21.95 7.38 -3.24
C ALA A 254 21.00 6.29 -2.77
N ILE A 255 20.26 5.66 -3.67
CA ILE A 255 19.25 4.67 -3.28
C ILE A 255 19.87 3.28 -3.12
N LEU A 256 20.41 2.72 -4.20
CA LEU A 256 20.95 1.36 -4.18
C LEU A 256 22.18 1.25 -3.28
N ALA A 257 23.20 2.11 -3.41
CA ALA A 257 24.41 2.00 -2.59
C ALA A 257 24.21 2.50 -1.16
N LEU A 258 23.87 3.78 -0.96
CA LEU A 258 23.75 4.35 0.36
C LEU A 258 22.51 3.83 1.12
N GLY A 259 21.36 3.71 0.47
CA GLY A 259 20.15 3.17 1.10
C GLY A 259 20.35 1.75 1.62
N SER A 260 20.82 0.81 0.78
CA SER A 260 21.08 -0.57 1.23
C SER A 260 22.16 -0.67 2.31
N LEU A 261 23.17 0.19 2.29
CA LEU A 261 24.19 0.27 3.35
C LEU A 261 23.58 0.68 4.70
N LEU A 262 22.71 1.70 4.69
CA LEU A 262 22.01 2.18 5.89
C LEU A 262 21.05 1.12 6.43
N TYR A 263 20.33 0.43 5.54
CA TYR A 263 19.50 -0.73 5.88
C TYR A 263 20.32 -1.81 6.61
N ASP A 264 21.45 -2.22 6.04
CA ASP A 264 22.30 -3.26 6.64
C ASP A 264 22.86 -2.86 7.98
N LEU A 265 23.33 -1.61 8.08
CA LEU A 265 23.87 -1.10 9.33
C LEU A 265 22.78 -1.07 10.42
N SER A 266 21.55 -0.73 10.05
CA SER A 266 20.41 -0.78 10.95
C SER A 266 20.13 -2.21 11.42
N VAL A 267 19.89 -3.13 10.48
CA VAL A 267 19.53 -4.52 10.80
C VAL A 267 20.63 -5.19 11.61
N PHE A 268 21.91 -5.00 11.23
CA PHE A 268 23.03 -5.60 11.95
C PHE A 268 23.19 -5.04 13.36
N SER A 269 22.99 -3.74 13.56
CA SER A 269 23.17 -3.08 14.87
C SER A 269 21.98 -3.25 15.81
N ALA A 270 20.83 -3.68 15.30
CA ALA A 270 19.64 -3.89 16.12
C ALA A 270 19.79 -5.13 17.03
N THR A 271 19.08 -5.13 18.17
CA THR A 271 19.00 -6.30 19.06
C THR A 271 17.75 -7.14 18.81
N ASN A 272 16.77 -6.60 18.08
CA ASN A 272 15.48 -7.23 17.79
C ASN A 272 15.32 -7.35 16.27
N ALA A 273 14.76 -8.48 15.82
CA ALA A 273 14.48 -8.72 14.40
C ALA A 273 13.37 -7.82 13.85
N SER A 274 12.45 -7.31 14.70
CA SER A 274 11.32 -6.46 14.27
C SER A 274 11.74 -5.15 13.60
N VAL A 275 13.02 -4.76 13.68
CA VAL A 275 13.55 -3.61 12.95
C VAL A 275 13.35 -3.72 11.44
N SER A 276 13.34 -4.93 10.86
CA SER A 276 13.13 -5.11 9.41
C SER A 276 11.71 -4.77 8.96
N VAL A 277 10.73 -4.87 9.86
CA VAL A 277 9.30 -4.62 9.57
C VAL A 277 9.02 -3.14 9.34
N PHE A 278 9.88 -2.26 9.85
CA PHE A 278 9.85 -0.83 9.52
C PHE A 278 9.91 -0.58 8.01
N TRP A 279 10.44 -1.52 7.23
CA TRP A 279 10.45 -1.42 5.78
C TRP A 279 9.07 -1.16 5.16
N TYR A 280 7.97 -1.60 5.80
CA TYR A 280 6.62 -1.31 5.30
C TYR A 280 6.27 0.17 5.23
N PHE A 281 7.03 1.06 5.88
CA PHE A 281 6.92 2.50 5.61
C PHE A 281 7.28 2.87 4.16
N MET A 282 8.18 2.13 3.51
CA MET A 282 8.63 2.39 2.15
C MET A 282 7.46 2.39 1.14
N PRO A 283 6.65 1.32 0.99
CA PRO A 283 5.54 1.32 0.05
C PRO A 283 4.49 2.38 0.39
N VAL A 284 4.22 2.63 1.67
CA VAL A 284 3.31 3.71 2.11
C VAL A 284 3.82 5.08 1.66
N GLY A 285 5.09 5.38 1.91
CA GLY A 285 5.69 6.65 1.51
C GLY A 285 5.76 6.82 0.00
N ALA A 286 6.04 5.75 -0.74
CA ALA A 286 6.04 5.77 -2.20
C ALA A 286 4.64 6.09 -2.75
N VAL A 287 3.59 5.47 -2.21
CA VAL A 287 2.19 5.76 -2.59
C VAL A 287 1.82 7.21 -2.28
N VAL A 288 2.21 7.73 -1.11
CA VAL A 288 1.99 9.14 -0.74
C VAL A 288 2.69 10.09 -1.71
N ILE A 289 3.95 9.80 -2.07
CA ILE A 289 4.71 10.61 -3.03
C ILE A 289 4.03 10.57 -4.41
N LEU A 290 3.60 9.40 -4.87
CA LEU A 290 2.90 9.25 -6.14
C LEU A 290 1.57 10.01 -6.14
N ALA A 291 0.78 9.91 -5.07
CA ALA A 291 -0.47 10.65 -4.94
C ALA A 291 -0.23 12.17 -4.98
N LEU A 292 0.79 12.67 -4.29
CA LEU A 292 1.21 14.07 -4.32
C LEU A 292 1.65 14.52 -5.72
N LEU A 293 2.47 13.72 -6.42
CA LEU A 293 2.92 14.00 -7.79
C LEU A 293 1.76 14.03 -8.78
N GLN A 294 0.73 13.22 -8.55
CA GLN A 294 -0.48 13.14 -9.38
C GLN A 294 -1.54 14.19 -9.00
N GLY A 295 -1.33 14.96 -7.93
CA GLY A 295 -2.32 15.92 -7.43
C GLY A 295 -3.62 15.26 -6.94
N ARG A 296 -3.57 13.98 -6.53
CA ARG A 296 -4.72 13.24 -6.00
C ARG A 296 -4.61 13.04 -4.49
N LEU A 297 -5.76 12.89 -3.84
CA LEU A 297 -5.84 12.43 -2.46
C LEU A 297 -5.55 10.91 -2.41
N LEU A 298 -5.08 10.43 -1.25
CA LEU A 298 -5.01 8.98 -0.99
C LEU A 298 -6.43 8.41 -1.02
N ASN A 299 -6.60 7.25 -1.66
CA ASN A 299 -7.87 6.53 -1.62
C ASN A 299 -8.09 5.91 -0.22
N GLN A 300 -9.29 5.38 0.02
CA GLN A 300 -9.65 4.82 1.33
C GLN A 300 -8.73 3.68 1.80
N TYR A 301 -8.33 2.80 0.89
CA TYR A 301 -7.45 1.66 1.17
C TYR A 301 -6.01 2.10 1.48
N GLU A 302 -5.48 3.05 0.72
CA GLU A 302 -4.16 3.65 0.92
C GLU A 302 -4.09 4.39 2.25
N ALA A 303 -5.14 5.13 2.60
CA ALA A 303 -5.25 5.83 3.87
C ALA A 303 -5.27 4.84 5.05
N VAL A 304 -6.13 3.83 5.00
CA VAL A 304 -6.23 2.82 6.07
C VAL A 304 -4.94 2.01 6.20
N ALA A 305 -4.36 1.57 5.09
CA ALA A 305 -3.10 0.86 5.06
C ALA A 305 -1.96 1.69 5.69
N SER A 306 -1.88 2.98 5.34
CA SER A 306 -0.92 3.91 5.93
C SER A 306 -1.08 3.98 7.44
N VAL A 307 -2.32 4.09 7.92
CA VAL A 307 -2.63 4.17 9.35
C VAL A 307 -2.22 2.92 10.11
N LEU A 308 -2.54 1.73 9.57
CA LEU A 308 -2.19 0.44 10.16
C LEU A 308 -0.66 0.25 10.23
N ILE A 309 0.02 0.49 9.10
CA ILE A 309 1.47 0.32 8.99
C ILE A 309 2.20 1.30 9.90
N VAL A 310 1.81 2.58 9.91
CA VAL A 310 2.45 3.61 10.74
C VAL A 310 2.26 3.30 12.22
N SER A 311 1.03 2.97 12.63
CA SER A 311 0.73 2.72 14.04
C SER A 311 1.43 1.47 14.57
N ALA A 312 1.42 0.38 13.78
CA ALA A 312 2.11 -0.85 14.14
C ALA A 312 3.63 -0.64 14.30
N ASN A 313 4.24 0.11 13.38
CA ASN A 313 5.67 0.40 13.45
C ASN A 313 6.05 1.39 14.57
N ILE A 314 5.19 2.34 14.93
CA ILE A 314 5.41 3.18 16.12
C ILE A 314 5.47 2.32 17.38
N PHE A 315 4.56 1.35 17.55
CA PHE A 315 4.59 0.44 18.70
C PHE A 315 5.83 -0.46 18.72
N LEU A 316 6.25 -0.98 17.56
CA LEU A 316 7.52 -1.72 17.43
C LEU A 316 8.73 -0.86 17.82
N GLY A 317 8.71 0.43 17.49
CA GLY A 317 9.80 1.36 17.77
C GLY A 317 9.89 1.77 19.23
N LEU A 318 8.75 2.05 19.86
CA LEU A 318 8.67 2.44 21.27
C LEU A 318 8.99 1.27 22.22
N ARG A 319 8.89 0.02 21.75
CA ARG A 319 9.08 -1.21 22.56
C ARG A 319 8.33 -1.16 23.90
N PHE A 320 7.15 -0.54 23.89
CA PHE A 320 6.39 -0.34 25.10
C PHE A 320 5.83 -1.68 25.60
N PRO A 321 6.05 -2.07 26.87
CA PRO A 321 5.36 -3.21 27.47
C PRO A 321 3.91 -2.80 27.70
N LEU A 322 3.11 -2.85 26.63
CA LEU A 322 1.68 -2.59 26.71
C LEU A 322 1.07 -3.62 27.67
N ARG A 323 0.10 -3.16 28.47
CA ARG A 323 -0.84 -4.09 29.11
C ARG A 323 -1.52 -4.89 28.00
N SER A 324 -1.78 -6.17 28.24
CA SER A 324 -2.46 -7.03 27.25
C SER A 324 -3.78 -6.42 26.79
N SER A 325 -4.50 -5.64 27.62
CA SER A 325 -5.72 -4.92 27.23
C SER A 325 -5.49 -3.86 26.16
N LEU A 326 -4.41 -3.08 26.26
CA LEU A 326 -4.08 -2.04 25.28
C LEU A 326 -3.57 -2.67 23.98
N LEU A 327 -2.79 -3.74 24.07
CA LEU A 327 -2.35 -4.52 22.92
C LEU A 327 -3.55 -5.11 22.17
N ILE A 328 -4.47 -5.76 22.90
CA ILE A 328 -5.65 -6.36 22.31
C ILE A 328 -6.60 -5.28 21.79
N LEU A 329 -6.78 -4.14 22.48
CA LEU A 329 -7.55 -3.00 21.96
C LEU A 329 -7.01 -2.55 20.61
N PHE A 330 -5.70 -2.36 20.49
CA PHE A 330 -5.08 -2.00 19.22
C PHE A 330 -5.35 -3.05 18.14
N SER A 331 -5.11 -4.33 18.45
CA SER A 331 -5.37 -5.43 17.52
C SER A 331 -6.85 -5.51 17.12
N THR A 332 -7.78 -5.23 18.04
CA THR A 332 -9.22 -5.18 17.77
C THR A 332 -9.58 -3.99 16.90
N VAL A 333 -9.06 -2.78 17.16
CA VAL A 333 -9.29 -1.60 16.30
C VAL A 333 -8.83 -1.90 14.87
N CYS A 334 -7.66 -2.52 14.72
CA CYS A 334 -7.14 -2.90 13.41
C CYS A 334 -8.02 -3.95 12.74
N MET A 335 -8.36 -5.03 13.44
CA MET A 335 -9.14 -6.14 12.89
C MET A 335 -10.58 -5.71 12.55
N VAL A 336 -11.23 -4.93 13.42
CA VAL A 336 -12.56 -4.40 13.18
C VAL A 336 -12.54 -3.33 12.08
N GLY A 337 -11.52 -2.47 12.03
CA GLY A 337 -11.35 -1.50 10.96
C GLY A 337 -11.20 -2.16 9.59
N ILE A 338 -10.40 -3.24 9.51
CA ILE A 338 -10.30 -4.08 8.31
C ILE A 338 -11.67 -4.74 8.01
N TRP A 339 -12.31 -5.35 9.00
CA TRP A 339 -13.64 -5.95 8.83
C TRP A 339 -14.66 -4.96 8.25
N VAL A 340 -14.67 -3.72 8.74
CA VAL A 340 -15.58 -2.68 8.27
C VAL A 340 -15.38 -2.38 6.78
N LEU A 341 -14.16 -2.47 6.27
CA LEU A 341 -13.85 -2.24 4.84
C LEU A 341 -14.21 -3.42 3.93
N PHE A 342 -14.05 -4.66 4.40
CA PHE A 342 -14.15 -5.84 3.53
C PHE A 342 -15.41 -6.67 3.74
N ALA A 343 -16.04 -6.60 4.91
CA ALA A 343 -17.16 -7.47 5.23
C ALA A 343 -18.47 -6.91 4.67
N PRO A 344 -19.27 -7.74 3.97
CA PRO A 344 -20.58 -7.32 3.47
C PRO A 344 -21.51 -6.97 4.63
N THR A 345 -22.39 -6.00 4.40
CA THR A 345 -23.41 -5.58 5.37
C THR A 345 -24.79 -6.11 4.99
N TYR A 346 -25.65 -6.30 5.98
CA TYR A 346 -27.05 -6.69 5.79
C TYR A 346 -27.95 -5.64 6.45
N PRO A 347 -28.21 -4.50 5.77
CA PRO A 347 -28.94 -3.40 6.36
C PRO A 347 -30.36 -3.84 6.75
N ILE A 348 -30.78 -3.41 7.93
CA ILE A 348 -32.13 -3.61 8.47
C ILE A 348 -32.79 -2.25 8.69
N ASP A 349 -34.08 -2.15 8.38
CA ASP A 349 -34.83 -0.88 8.45
C ASP A 349 -34.87 -0.28 9.87
N SER A 350 -34.72 -1.12 10.90
CA SER A 350 -34.75 -0.74 12.33
C SER A 350 -33.37 -0.74 12.99
N TYR A 351 -32.29 -0.53 12.24
CA TYR A 351 -30.92 -0.55 12.77
C TYR A 351 -30.77 0.35 14.00
N TYR A 352 -31.25 1.59 13.94
CA TYR A 352 -31.13 2.55 15.05
C TYR A 352 -31.91 2.12 16.30
N ASP A 353 -33.03 1.42 16.15
CA ASP A 353 -33.80 0.87 17.28
C ASP A 353 -33.06 -0.29 17.96
N LEU A 354 -32.47 -1.18 17.16
CA LEU A 354 -31.61 -2.27 17.65
C LEU A 354 -30.33 -1.74 18.31
N LEU A 355 -29.81 -0.62 17.79
CA LEU A 355 -28.63 0.08 18.30
C LEU A 355 -28.91 0.77 19.63
N ALA A 356 -30.13 1.26 19.86
CA ALA A 356 -30.55 1.76 21.17
C ALA A 356 -30.49 0.64 22.24
N VAL A 357 -30.99 -0.55 21.92
CA VAL A 357 -30.93 -1.73 22.81
C VAL A 357 -29.48 -2.11 23.11
N SER A 358 -28.64 -2.16 22.06
CA SER A 358 -27.20 -2.40 22.15
C SER A 358 -26.46 -1.41 23.06
N THR A 359 -26.81 -0.12 22.96
CA THR A 359 -26.22 0.96 23.75
C THR A 359 -26.59 0.84 25.23
N VAL A 360 -27.84 0.46 25.54
CA VAL A 360 -28.28 0.20 26.92
C VAL A 360 -27.45 -0.92 27.54
N PHE A 361 -27.24 -2.02 26.82
CA PHE A 361 -26.39 -3.11 27.29
C PHE A 361 -24.94 -2.68 27.51
N PHE A 362 -24.38 -1.85 26.62
CA PHE A 362 -23.04 -1.30 26.81
C PHE A 362 -22.94 -0.39 28.03
N VAL A 363 -23.90 0.51 28.25
CA VAL A 363 -23.93 1.41 29.42
C VAL A 363 -24.06 0.60 30.71
N LEU A 364 -24.89 -0.44 30.73
CA LEU A 364 -25.00 -1.36 31.88
C LEU A 364 -23.68 -2.07 32.15
N LEU A 365 -23.03 -2.59 31.11
CA LEU A 365 -21.71 -3.24 31.18
C LEU A 365 -20.67 -2.28 31.75
N GLY A 366 -20.61 -1.05 31.21
CA GLY A 366 -19.69 0.02 31.61
C GLY A 366 -19.91 0.47 33.05
N THR A 367 -21.17 0.65 33.45
CA THR A 367 -21.55 1.05 34.81
C THR A 367 -21.18 -0.05 35.80
N PHE A 368 -21.52 -1.31 35.51
CA PHE A 368 -21.15 -2.46 36.32
C PHE A 368 -19.62 -2.56 36.47
N ALA A 369 -18.87 -2.41 35.38
CA ALA A 369 -17.41 -2.43 35.39
C ALA A 369 -16.82 -1.30 36.25
N LEU A 370 -17.34 -0.08 36.12
CA LEU A 370 -16.88 1.10 36.85
C LEU A 370 -17.23 1.01 38.34
N GLU A 371 -18.46 0.60 38.66
CA GLU A 371 -18.94 0.42 40.04
C GLU A 371 -18.16 -0.68 40.75
N ARG A 372 -17.99 -1.86 40.13
CA ARG A 372 -17.15 -2.93 40.68
C ARG A 372 -15.69 -2.49 40.79
N THR A 373 -15.24 -1.61 39.89
CA THR A 373 -13.88 -1.06 39.92
C THR A 373 -13.63 -0.10 41.07
N THR A 374 -14.54 0.83 41.25
CA THR A 374 -14.45 1.85 42.29
C THR A 374 -14.80 1.29 43.67
N SER A 375 -15.81 0.42 43.77
CA SER A 375 -16.26 -0.17 45.03
C SER A 375 -15.18 -1.02 45.69
N LEU A 376 -14.58 -1.97 44.97
CA LEU A 376 -13.51 -2.81 45.54
C LEU A 376 -12.23 -2.00 45.84
N ASN A 377 -11.91 -0.98 45.05
CA ASN A 377 -10.75 -0.12 45.34
C ASN A 377 -10.98 0.72 46.60
N ARG A 378 -12.19 1.27 46.77
CA ARG A 378 -12.60 1.99 47.99
C ARG A 378 -12.59 1.05 49.20
N GLU A 379 -13.08 -0.17 49.03
CA GLU A 379 -13.09 -1.17 50.10
C GLU A 379 -11.67 -1.60 50.51
N ARG A 380 -10.77 -1.82 49.52
CA ARG A 380 -9.36 -2.09 49.79
C ARG A 380 -8.65 -0.95 50.50
N GLU A 381 -8.93 0.28 50.09
CA GLU A 381 -8.38 1.48 50.69
C GLU A 381 -8.87 1.64 52.13
N ARG A 382 -10.19 1.50 52.35
CA ARG A 382 -10.81 1.50 53.67
C ARG A 382 -10.19 0.45 54.58
N LEU A 383 -10.13 -0.82 54.14
CA LEU A 383 -9.62 -1.91 54.96
C LEU A 383 -8.10 -1.82 55.21
N LEU A 384 -7.32 -1.26 54.29
CA LEU A 384 -5.89 -1.02 54.51
C LEU A 384 -5.68 0.06 55.57
N VAL A 385 -6.45 1.15 55.52
CA VAL A 385 -6.42 2.22 56.54
C VAL A 385 -6.92 1.70 57.89
N GLU A 386 -8.05 1.00 57.93
CA GLU A 386 -8.55 0.35 59.16
C GLU A 386 -7.52 -0.63 59.73
N PHE A 387 -6.83 -1.39 58.87
CA PHE A 387 -5.80 -2.31 59.30
C PHE A 387 -4.61 -1.54 59.89
N ASN A 388 -4.15 -0.48 59.22
CA ASN A 388 -3.10 0.39 59.72
C ASN A 388 -3.42 0.97 61.10
N ASP A 389 -4.60 1.57 61.25
CA ASP A 389 -5.05 2.16 62.50
C ASP A 389 -5.16 1.11 63.61
N SER A 390 -5.70 -0.07 63.29
CA SER A 390 -5.81 -1.17 64.27
C SER A 390 -4.45 -1.72 64.70
N VAL A 391 -3.46 -1.73 63.80
CA VAL A 391 -2.08 -2.17 64.10
C VAL A 391 -1.36 -1.13 64.97
N MET A 392 -1.54 0.17 64.69
CA MET A 392 -0.96 1.26 65.50
C MET A 392 -1.55 1.33 66.92
N GLN A 393 -2.77 0.81 67.14
CA GLN A 393 -3.39 0.71 68.47
C GLN A 393 -2.87 -0.45 69.33
N LEU A 394 -2.06 -1.36 68.75
CA LEU A 394 -1.43 -2.44 69.49
C LEU A 394 -0.30 -1.88 70.38
N PRO A 395 -0.16 -2.34 71.62
CA PRO A 395 0.87 -1.87 72.53
C PRO A 395 2.28 -2.25 72.03
N SER A 396 3.26 -1.37 72.22
CA SER A 396 4.66 -1.61 71.82
C SER A 396 5.37 -2.72 72.64
N SER A 397 4.76 -3.14 73.75
CA SER A 397 5.22 -4.24 74.60
C SER A 397 4.06 -5.09 75.09
N ALA A 398 4.27 -6.41 75.24
CA ALA A 398 3.27 -7.32 75.76
C ALA A 398 2.79 -6.91 77.18
N PRO A 399 1.49 -7.00 77.48
CA PRO A 399 1.01 -6.84 78.85
C PRO A 399 1.62 -7.88 79.79
N ALA A 400 1.78 -7.51 81.07
CA ALA A 400 2.35 -8.40 82.09
C ALA A 400 1.57 -9.73 82.15
N GLY A 401 2.29 -10.85 81.98
CA GLY A 401 1.73 -12.19 82.08
C GLY A 401 1.25 -12.84 80.77
N CYS A 402 1.41 -12.19 79.60
CA CYS A 402 0.97 -12.75 78.31
C CYS A 402 2.03 -13.63 77.60
N VAL A 403 3.06 -13.00 77.05
CA VAL A 403 4.14 -13.62 76.26
C VAL A 403 5.42 -12.83 76.54
N SER A 404 6.62 -13.42 76.39
CA SER A 404 7.86 -12.66 76.54
C SER A 404 7.90 -11.48 75.57
N ALA A 405 8.46 -10.35 76.02
CA ALA A 405 8.54 -9.13 75.20
C ALA A 405 9.21 -9.42 73.83
N GLU A 406 10.22 -10.28 73.83
CA GLU A 406 10.91 -10.72 72.62
C GLU A 406 9.99 -11.49 71.66
N LYS A 407 9.26 -12.48 72.16
CA LYS A 407 8.36 -13.31 71.35
C LYS A 407 7.15 -12.52 70.85
N TYR A 408 6.66 -11.56 71.64
CA TYR A 408 5.59 -10.67 71.23
C TYR A 408 5.97 -9.80 70.03
N LYS A 409 7.13 -9.12 70.08
CA LYS A 409 7.63 -8.30 68.97
C LYS A 409 7.79 -9.11 67.68
N ALA A 410 8.33 -10.32 67.78
CA ALA A 410 8.47 -11.22 66.64
C ALA A 410 7.12 -11.68 66.05
N LEU A 411 6.11 -11.95 66.89
CA LEU A 411 4.78 -12.35 66.45
C LEU A 411 4.04 -11.19 65.75
N ILE A 412 4.12 -9.97 66.27
CA ILE A 412 3.50 -8.79 65.65
C ILE A 412 4.17 -8.42 64.33
N ASN A 413 5.50 -8.42 64.26
CA ASN A 413 6.23 -8.21 63.00
C ASN A 413 5.77 -9.21 61.93
N ASN A 414 5.76 -10.52 62.26
CA ASN A 414 5.32 -11.56 61.33
C ASN A 414 3.84 -11.42 60.94
N TYR A 415 2.98 -10.99 61.87
CA TYR A 415 1.58 -10.75 61.58
C TYR A 415 1.40 -9.66 60.51
N ILE A 416 2.08 -8.52 60.67
CA ILE A 416 2.02 -7.38 59.74
C ILE A 416 2.61 -7.78 58.38
N VAL A 417 3.84 -8.33 58.37
CA VAL A 417 4.54 -8.70 57.14
C VAL A 417 3.76 -9.75 56.34
N LYS A 418 3.15 -10.75 56.99
CA LYS A 418 2.34 -11.77 56.29
C LYS A 418 1.03 -11.21 55.76
N HIS A 419 0.38 -10.29 56.47
CA HIS A 419 -0.79 -9.59 55.96
C HIS A 419 -0.44 -8.72 54.74
N LEU A 420 0.70 -8.01 54.76
CA LEU A 420 1.21 -7.28 53.60
C LEU A 420 1.60 -8.23 52.46
N TYR A 421 2.22 -9.37 52.75
CA TYR A 421 2.60 -10.40 51.76
C TYR A 421 1.39 -10.94 51.00
N VAL A 422 0.29 -11.19 51.71
CA VAL A 422 -0.99 -11.60 51.11
C VAL A 422 -1.64 -10.43 50.36
N PHE A 423 -1.74 -9.25 50.98
CA PHE A 423 -2.37 -8.06 50.37
C PHE A 423 -1.70 -7.57 49.08
N LEU A 424 -0.36 -7.58 49.06
CA LEU A 424 0.46 -7.17 47.92
C LEU A 424 0.62 -8.29 46.90
N ARG A 425 0.10 -9.49 47.17
CA ARG A 425 0.24 -10.69 46.33
C ARG A 425 1.71 -10.95 46.00
N ALA A 426 2.54 -10.99 47.03
CA ALA A 426 3.99 -11.20 46.93
C ALA A 426 4.37 -12.70 46.82
N PHE A 427 3.40 -13.55 46.46
CA PHE A 427 3.51 -15.00 46.39
C PHE A 427 3.32 -15.54 44.97
N ASN A 428 3.85 -16.74 44.68
CA ASN A 428 3.85 -17.31 43.33
C ASN A 428 2.60 -18.16 43.02
N GLY A 429 1.88 -18.64 44.04
CA GLY A 429 0.67 -19.44 43.84
C GLY A 429 -0.20 -19.61 45.08
N ALA A 430 -1.34 -20.29 44.91
CA ALA A 430 -2.33 -20.50 45.97
C ALA A 430 -1.77 -21.29 47.17
N LYS A 431 -0.73 -22.11 46.96
CA LYS A 431 -0.07 -22.87 48.02
C LYS A 431 0.68 -21.94 48.99
N ASP A 432 1.45 -21.00 48.47
CA ASP A 432 2.21 -20.02 49.25
C ASP A 432 1.26 -19.10 50.04
N MET A 433 0.16 -18.69 49.41
CA MET A 433 -0.91 -17.94 50.07
C MET A 433 -1.51 -18.75 51.21
N ARG A 434 -1.88 -20.02 50.97
CA ARG A 434 -2.45 -20.89 52.01
C ARG A 434 -1.48 -21.09 53.18
N ASN A 435 -0.19 -21.24 52.92
CA ASN A 435 0.83 -21.36 53.97
C ASN A 435 0.90 -20.10 54.82
N ALA A 436 0.97 -18.92 54.20
CA ALA A 436 0.95 -17.64 54.91
C ALA A 436 -0.33 -17.48 55.77
N GLN A 437 -1.49 -17.89 55.23
CA GLN A 437 -2.75 -17.86 55.98
C GLN A 437 -2.76 -18.81 57.20
N LEU A 438 -2.19 -20.00 57.07
CA LEU A 438 -2.05 -20.95 58.19
C LEU A 438 -1.14 -20.39 59.28
N GLU A 439 -0.01 -19.80 58.90
CA GLU A 439 0.93 -19.17 59.84
C GLU A 439 0.29 -17.98 60.57
N ILE A 440 -0.53 -17.17 59.88
CA ILE A 440 -1.33 -16.11 60.51
C ILE A 440 -2.27 -16.70 61.57
N GLN A 441 -2.93 -17.84 61.30
CA GLN A 441 -3.80 -18.48 62.28
C GLN A 441 -3.03 -18.98 63.51
N ASP A 442 -1.82 -19.50 63.33
CA ASP A 442 -1.00 -19.94 64.44
C ASP A 442 -0.49 -18.77 65.29
N ILE A 443 -0.14 -17.64 64.66
CA ILE A 443 0.16 -16.38 65.36
C ILE A 443 -1.05 -15.91 66.20
N LYS A 444 -2.25 -15.93 65.61
CA LYS A 444 -3.50 -15.54 66.31
C LYS A 444 -3.76 -16.41 67.55
N LYS A 445 -3.59 -17.73 67.45
CA LYS A 445 -3.76 -18.66 68.59
C LYS A 445 -2.80 -18.32 69.73
N VAL A 446 -1.53 -18.09 69.42
CA VAL A 446 -0.50 -17.79 70.43
C VAL A 446 -0.76 -16.45 71.12
N LEU A 447 -1.14 -15.42 70.35
CA LEU A 447 -1.43 -14.09 70.90
C LEU A 447 -2.69 -14.10 71.77
N ILE A 448 -3.78 -14.77 71.35
CA ILE A 448 -5.03 -14.86 72.15
C ILE A 448 -4.81 -15.64 73.44
N ALA A 449 -4.10 -16.77 73.40
CA ALA A 449 -3.86 -17.60 74.58
C ALA A 449 -3.13 -16.83 75.70
N GLY A 450 -2.31 -15.84 75.35
CA GLY A 450 -1.65 -14.98 76.34
C GLY A 450 -2.57 -13.98 77.05
N THR A 451 -3.80 -13.74 76.54
CA THR A 451 -4.62 -12.60 76.99
C THR A 451 -5.64 -12.89 78.10
N GLU A 452 -5.61 -14.08 78.71
CA GLU A 452 -6.64 -14.53 79.66
C GLU A 452 -6.90 -13.55 80.82
N ASN A 453 -5.87 -12.81 81.25
CA ASN A 453 -5.94 -11.85 82.36
C ASN A 453 -6.00 -10.37 81.94
N THR A 454 -6.15 -10.05 80.65
CA THR A 454 -6.13 -8.67 80.13
C THR A 454 -7.26 -8.40 79.14
N PRO A 455 -8.51 -8.18 79.62
CA PRO A 455 -9.70 -8.12 78.76
C PRO A 455 -9.66 -7.00 77.71
N ILE A 456 -9.16 -5.81 78.08
CA ILE A 456 -9.04 -4.66 77.15
C ILE A 456 -8.04 -4.95 76.02
N TYR A 457 -6.95 -5.65 76.34
CA TYR A 457 -5.94 -6.02 75.34
C TYR A 457 -6.45 -7.12 74.40
N ARG A 458 -7.18 -8.09 74.97
CA ARG A 458 -7.86 -9.14 74.19
C ARG A 458 -8.84 -8.55 73.19
N GLU A 459 -9.64 -7.57 73.60
CA GLU A 459 -10.61 -6.89 72.74
C GLU A 459 -9.90 -6.19 71.56
N ARG A 460 -8.86 -5.39 71.81
CA ARG A 460 -8.06 -4.74 70.75
C ARG A 460 -7.42 -5.73 69.78
N LEU A 461 -6.93 -6.87 70.29
CA LEU A 461 -6.38 -7.94 69.46
C LEU A 461 -7.44 -8.59 68.57
N LEU A 462 -8.64 -8.84 69.11
CA LEU A 462 -9.75 -9.41 68.37
C LEU A 462 -10.23 -8.46 67.26
N ASP A 463 -10.31 -7.16 67.54
CA ASP A 463 -10.63 -6.13 66.54
C ASP A 463 -9.60 -6.10 65.41
N ASN A 464 -8.31 -6.06 65.74
CA ASN A 464 -7.23 -6.13 64.76
C ASN A 464 -7.30 -7.42 63.92
N PHE A 465 -7.58 -8.56 64.56
CA PHE A 465 -7.72 -9.84 63.87
C PHE A 465 -8.92 -9.89 62.93
N GLN A 466 -10.01 -9.23 63.30
CA GLN A 466 -11.21 -9.12 62.48
C GLN A 466 -10.93 -8.29 61.22
N VAL A 467 -10.26 -7.13 61.37
CA VAL A 467 -9.87 -6.28 60.24
C VAL A 467 -8.87 -7.00 59.34
N GLY A 468 -7.83 -7.64 59.89
CA GLY A 468 -6.88 -8.42 59.11
C GLY A 468 -7.53 -9.60 58.38
N GLN A 469 -8.55 -10.23 58.96
CA GLN A 469 -9.29 -11.31 58.31
C GLN A 469 -10.15 -10.80 57.15
N LYS A 470 -10.82 -9.65 57.31
CA LYS A 470 -11.53 -8.96 56.21
C LYS A 470 -10.56 -8.61 55.07
N LEU A 471 -9.37 -8.12 55.41
CA LEU A 471 -8.30 -7.79 54.46
C LEU A 471 -7.87 -9.02 53.64
N MET A 472 -7.81 -10.20 54.26
CA MET A 472 -7.48 -11.46 53.58
C MET A 472 -8.62 -12.03 52.72
N THR A 473 -9.88 -11.82 53.10
CA THR A 473 -11.04 -12.39 52.39
C THR A 473 -11.48 -11.58 51.18
N MET A 474 -10.96 -10.35 51.01
CA MET A 474 -11.22 -9.52 49.83
C MET A 474 -10.83 -10.17 48.49
N GLU A 475 -9.93 -11.17 48.48
CA GLU A 475 -9.60 -11.89 47.24
C GLU A 475 -10.76 -12.74 46.69
N SER A 476 -11.83 -12.95 47.46
CA SER A 476 -13.03 -13.70 47.05
C SER A 476 -13.93 -12.94 46.07
N ASP A 477 -13.69 -11.65 45.82
CA ASP A 477 -14.54 -10.81 44.96
C ASP A 477 -14.21 -10.91 43.44
N ARG A 478 -13.56 -11.99 43.02
CA ARG A 478 -13.32 -12.29 41.60
C ARG A 478 -14.66 -12.51 40.89
N ILE A 479 -14.73 -12.08 39.64
CA ILE A 479 -15.89 -12.38 38.78
C ILE A 479 -15.96 -13.91 38.63
N PRO A 480 -17.07 -14.54 39.04
CA PRO A 480 -17.23 -15.96 38.90
C PRO A 480 -17.26 -16.33 37.39
N PRO A 481 -16.78 -17.51 36.99
CA PRO A 481 -16.68 -17.89 35.58
C PRO A 481 -18.00 -17.71 34.81
N GLU A 482 -19.13 -17.92 35.48
CA GLU A 482 -20.48 -17.80 34.92
C GLU A 482 -20.80 -16.34 34.55
N GLU A 483 -20.49 -15.38 35.42
CA GLU A 483 -20.66 -13.96 35.12
C GLU A 483 -19.74 -13.53 33.98
N LEU A 484 -18.49 -14.02 33.93
CA LEU A 484 -17.56 -13.71 32.84
C LEU A 484 -18.08 -14.21 31.48
N VAL A 485 -18.65 -15.42 31.44
CA VAL A 485 -19.25 -15.98 30.22
C VAL A 485 -20.45 -15.14 29.78
N ILE A 486 -21.31 -14.71 30.71
CA ILE A 486 -22.45 -13.84 30.41
C ILE A 486 -21.96 -12.50 29.82
N LEU A 487 -20.95 -11.87 30.42
CA LEU A 487 -20.38 -10.62 29.94
C LEU A 487 -19.76 -10.76 28.53
N ILE A 488 -19.06 -11.87 28.26
CA ILE A 488 -18.49 -12.16 26.94
C ILE A 488 -19.58 -12.38 25.90
N LEU A 489 -20.61 -13.17 26.20
CA LEU A 489 -21.72 -13.42 25.27
C LEU A 489 -22.49 -12.13 24.96
N LEU A 490 -22.77 -11.31 25.98
CA LEU A 490 -23.44 -10.01 25.81
C LEU A 490 -22.60 -9.08 24.93
N GLY A 491 -21.29 -8.98 25.18
CA GLY A 491 -20.39 -8.16 24.39
C GLY A 491 -20.21 -8.65 22.96
N ALA A 492 -20.03 -9.95 22.76
CA ALA A 492 -19.88 -10.57 21.45
C ALA A 492 -21.14 -10.39 20.59
N THR A 493 -22.32 -10.55 21.19
CA THR A 493 -23.60 -10.26 20.53
C THR A 493 -23.65 -8.80 20.09
N ASN A 494 -23.23 -7.86 20.94
CA ASN A 494 -23.20 -6.44 20.61
C ASN A 494 -22.28 -6.11 19.44
N VAL A 495 -21.06 -6.67 19.45
CA VAL A 495 -20.08 -6.51 18.37
C VAL A 495 -20.62 -7.10 17.06
N PHE A 496 -21.16 -8.32 17.11
CA PHE A 496 -21.69 -9.02 15.94
C PHE A 496 -22.84 -8.24 15.28
N PHE A 497 -23.82 -7.79 16.08
CA PHE A 497 -24.97 -7.05 15.56
C PHE A 497 -24.54 -5.72 14.93
N SER A 498 -23.66 -4.99 15.60
CA SER A 498 -23.19 -3.69 15.13
C SER A 498 -22.36 -3.77 13.86
N LEU A 499 -21.61 -4.86 13.67
CA LEU A 499 -20.79 -5.06 12.48
C LEU A 499 -21.59 -5.57 11.28
N ILE A 500 -22.54 -6.50 11.47
CA ILE A 500 -23.19 -7.18 10.34
C ILE A 500 -24.44 -6.43 9.86
N PHE A 501 -25.29 -5.96 10.78
CA PHE A 501 -26.61 -5.43 10.43
C PHE A 501 -26.64 -3.91 10.25
N ARG A 502 -25.49 -3.29 9.96
CA ARG A 502 -25.38 -1.84 9.82
C ARG A 502 -25.73 -1.37 8.40
N PRO A 503 -26.33 -0.17 8.26
CA PRO A 503 -26.35 0.54 7.00
C PRO A 503 -24.94 0.83 6.49
N GLU A 504 -24.81 0.95 5.17
CA GLU A 504 -23.59 1.39 4.49
C GLU A 504 -23.47 2.91 4.57
N SER A 505 -23.27 3.44 5.79
CA SER A 505 -23.05 4.87 6.01
C SER A 505 -21.84 5.11 6.91
N PHE A 506 -21.18 6.25 6.73
CA PHE A 506 -20.02 6.63 7.52
C PHE A 506 -20.29 6.63 9.03
N SER A 507 -21.42 7.22 9.44
CA SER A 507 -21.80 7.30 10.85
C SER A 507 -22.00 5.93 11.48
N THR A 508 -22.56 4.98 10.73
CA THR A 508 -22.86 3.63 11.24
C THR A 508 -21.63 2.74 11.25
N ALA A 509 -20.72 2.89 10.28
CA ALA A 509 -19.42 2.22 10.27
C ALA A 509 -18.50 2.70 11.41
N LEU A 510 -18.38 4.01 11.61
CA LEU A 510 -17.58 4.60 12.69
C LEU A 510 -18.15 4.22 14.07
N PHE A 511 -19.48 4.27 14.19
CA PHE A 511 -20.14 3.83 15.42
C PHE A 511 -19.87 2.35 15.70
N ALA A 512 -19.95 1.48 14.69
CA ALA A 512 -19.69 0.05 14.86
C ALA A 512 -18.24 -0.24 15.28
N LEU A 513 -17.27 0.46 14.69
CA LEU A 513 -15.87 0.38 15.11
C LEU A 513 -15.69 0.82 16.56
N ILE A 514 -16.22 1.99 16.93
CA ILE A 514 -16.09 2.54 18.29
C ILE A 514 -16.78 1.62 19.31
N LEU A 515 -17.99 1.17 19.04
CA LEU A 515 -18.74 0.29 19.94
C LEU A 515 -18.02 -1.04 20.12
N ALA A 516 -17.63 -1.70 19.02
CA ALA A 516 -17.00 -3.02 19.09
C ALA A 516 -15.67 -2.97 19.85
N THR A 517 -14.84 -1.96 19.57
CA THR A 517 -13.56 -1.77 20.24
C THR A 517 -13.73 -1.40 21.71
N SER A 518 -14.72 -0.56 22.05
CA SER A 518 -15.04 -0.18 23.43
C SER A 518 -15.56 -1.36 24.25
N VAL A 519 -16.44 -2.19 23.70
CA VAL A 519 -16.97 -3.39 24.36
C VAL A 519 -15.84 -4.38 24.66
N ILE A 520 -15.00 -4.66 23.66
CA ILE A 520 -13.88 -5.60 23.82
C ILE A 520 -12.86 -5.05 24.83
N PHE A 521 -12.53 -3.76 24.76
CA PHE A 521 -11.66 -3.11 25.75
C PHE A 521 -12.23 -3.22 27.16
N LEU A 522 -13.52 -2.94 27.35
CA LEU A 522 -14.14 -2.99 28.66
C LEU A 522 -14.07 -4.40 29.26
N ILE A 523 -14.39 -5.43 28.49
CA ILE A 523 -14.29 -6.84 28.94
C ILE A 523 -12.85 -7.19 29.33
N LEU A 524 -11.87 -6.71 28.58
CA LEU A 524 -10.46 -6.96 28.85
C LEU A 524 -9.94 -6.18 30.06
N VAL A 525 -10.37 -4.93 30.26
CA VAL A 525 -10.06 -4.16 31.46
C VAL A 525 -10.62 -4.86 32.70
N ILE A 526 -11.85 -5.38 32.61
CA ILE A 526 -12.47 -6.18 33.67
C ILE A 526 -11.64 -7.44 33.96
N ASN A 527 -11.19 -8.16 32.93
CA ASN A 527 -10.40 -9.38 33.07
C ASN A 527 -8.97 -9.12 33.58
N GLU A 528 -8.26 -8.16 33.00
CA GLU A 528 -6.90 -7.80 33.41
C GLU A 528 -6.83 -7.27 34.83
N ARG A 529 -7.88 -6.57 35.29
CA ARG A 529 -7.96 -6.10 36.67
C ARG A 529 -7.90 -7.25 37.68
N ASN A 530 -8.39 -8.45 37.32
CA ASN A 530 -8.29 -9.64 38.15
C ASN A 530 -6.86 -10.24 38.16
N GLN A 531 -6.05 -9.95 37.15
CA GLN A 531 -4.69 -10.49 36.99
C GLN A 531 -3.59 -9.53 37.49
N TYR A 532 -3.75 -8.21 37.34
CA TYR A 532 -2.75 -7.20 37.68
C TYR A 532 -3.26 -6.27 38.78
N ILE A 533 -3.12 -6.70 40.03
CA ILE A 533 -3.30 -5.84 41.21
C ILE A 533 -2.10 -4.89 41.28
N GLN A 534 -2.16 -3.77 40.56
CA GLN A 534 -1.24 -2.67 40.79
C GLN A 534 -1.66 -1.91 42.05
N ILE A 535 -0.67 -1.49 42.83
CA ILE A 535 -0.88 -0.75 44.06
C ILE A 535 -0.73 0.72 43.71
N ARG A 536 -1.76 1.54 44.01
CA ARG A 536 -1.67 2.99 43.85
C ARG A 536 -0.47 3.49 44.66
N HIS A 537 0.20 4.53 44.18
CA HIS A 537 1.36 5.11 44.86
C HIS A 537 1.05 5.38 46.34
N ASP A 538 -0.11 5.95 46.63
CA ASP A 538 -0.57 6.26 47.99
C ASP A 538 -0.74 5.00 48.86
N HIS A 539 -1.26 3.91 48.30
CA HIS A 539 -1.35 2.64 49.02
C HIS A 539 0.05 2.04 49.25
N ALA A 540 0.97 2.22 48.30
CA ALA A 540 2.34 1.74 48.44
C ALA A 540 3.09 2.53 49.51
N LEU A 541 2.79 3.83 49.67
CA LEU A 541 3.27 4.66 50.78
C LEU A 541 2.75 4.12 52.12
N VAL A 542 1.44 3.91 52.26
CA VAL A 542 0.87 3.32 53.50
C VAL A 542 1.45 1.93 53.80
N CYS A 543 1.65 1.09 52.78
CA CYS A 543 2.31 -0.21 52.96
C CYS A 543 3.79 -0.09 53.33
N ARG A 544 4.50 0.94 52.85
CA ARG A 544 5.88 1.23 53.26
C ARG A 544 5.92 1.71 54.71
N ASP A 545 5.04 2.63 55.09
CA ASP A 545 4.92 3.11 56.48
C ASP A 545 4.63 1.95 57.44
N LEU A 546 3.72 1.04 57.04
CA LEU A 546 3.43 -0.19 57.80
C LEU A 546 4.60 -1.15 57.88
N LEU A 547 5.39 -1.27 56.80
CA LEU A 547 6.57 -2.12 56.77
C LEU A 547 7.70 -1.54 57.65
N GLU A 548 7.90 -0.23 57.60
CA GLU A 548 8.83 0.50 58.49
C GLU A 548 8.41 0.38 59.95
N TYR A 549 7.12 0.55 60.25
CA TYR A 549 6.59 0.33 61.60
C TYR A 549 6.80 -1.12 62.05
N ALA A 550 6.60 -2.11 61.16
CA ALA A 550 6.88 -3.50 61.48
C ALA A 550 8.37 -3.73 61.78
N ASP A 551 9.27 -3.03 61.09
CA ASP A 551 10.72 -3.13 61.31
C ASP A 551 11.16 -2.63 62.69
N GLU A 552 10.42 -1.74 63.36
CA GLU A 552 10.66 -1.37 64.76
C GLU A 552 10.53 -2.57 65.73
N PHE A 553 9.79 -3.59 65.32
CA PHE A 553 9.61 -4.86 66.04
C PHE A 553 10.59 -5.96 65.61
N LYS A 554 11.41 -5.71 64.57
CA LYS A 554 12.39 -6.67 64.03
C LYS A 554 13.58 -6.81 64.99
N GLN A 555 13.84 -8.02 65.46
CA GLN A 555 15.02 -8.29 66.29
C GLN A 555 16.28 -8.46 65.44
N LYS A 556 17.42 -7.95 65.94
CA LYS A 556 18.76 -8.18 65.36
C LYS A 556 19.34 -9.59 65.60
N SER A 557 18.56 -10.53 66.13
CA SER A 557 19.07 -11.85 66.54
C SER A 557 18.96 -12.86 65.40
N GLY A 558 20.11 -13.37 64.95
CA GLY A 558 20.19 -14.37 63.89
C GLY A 558 19.68 -15.74 64.35
N ALA A 559 18.64 -16.24 63.68
CA ALA A 559 18.53 -17.59 63.14
C ALA A 559 17.10 -17.88 62.66
N GLN A 560 17.03 -18.33 61.40
CA GLN A 560 15.97 -19.10 60.73
C GLN A 560 14.70 -18.38 60.24
N ASP A 561 14.66 -18.23 58.92
CA ASP A 561 13.49 -18.23 58.01
C ASP A 561 12.61 -16.96 57.87
N PHE A 562 13.12 -15.79 58.26
CA PHE A 562 12.33 -14.54 58.25
C PHE A 562 12.51 -13.62 57.02
N ASP A 563 13.54 -13.80 56.18
CA ASP A 563 13.89 -12.84 55.11
C ASP A 563 13.02 -12.96 53.84
N GLY A 564 12.60 -14.17 53.46
CA GLY A 564 12.02 -14.40 52.12
C GLY A 564 10.69 -13.68 51.86
N GLN A 565 9.82 -13.54 52.86
CA GLN A 565 8.52 -12.88 52.71
C GLN A 565 8.63 -11.35 52.84
N HIS A 566 9.52 -10.85 53.70
CA HIS A 566 9.81 -9.42 53.84
C HIS A 566 10.46 -8.89 52.56
N ASP A 567 11.50 -9.57 52.05
CA ASP A 567 12.14 -9.26 50.77
C ASP A 567 11.15 -9.34 49.60
N ALA A 568 10.21 -10.29 49.63
CA ALA A 568 9.18 -10.41 48.60
C ALA A 568 8.17 -9.25 48.66
N VAL A 569 7.84 -8.76 49.85
CA VAL A 569 7.01 -7.57 50.05
C VAL A 569 7.74 -6.32 49.54
N GLU A 570 9.01 -6.13 49.90
CA GLU A 570 9.82 -4.99 49.46
C GLU A 570 10.05 -5.00 47.93
N ARG A 571 10.36 -6.18 47.38
CA ARG A 571 10.43 -6.38 45.92
C ARG A 571 9.09 -6.10 45.24
N SER A 572 7.98 -6.52 45.85
CA SER A 572 6.65 -6.24 45.30
C SER A 572 6.33 -4.75 45.35
N LEU A 573 6.69 -4.03 46.42
CA LEU A 573 6.51 -2.58 46.51
C LEU A 573 7.39 -1.84 45.49
N SER A 574 8.61 -2.28 45.23
CA SER A 574 9.47 -1.65 44.21
C SER A 574 9.01 -1.93 42.77
N LEU A 575 8.55 -3.15 42.47
CA LEU A 575 8.12 -3.54 41.12
C LEU A 575 6.69 -3.13 40.77
N LYS A 576 5.77 -3.08 41.74
CA LYS A 576 4.33 -2.87 41.50
C LYS A 576 3.88 -1.41 41.71
N THR A 577 4.76 -0.52 42.16
CA THR A 577 4.46 0.90 42.36
C THR A 577 4.71 1.68 41.08
N ILE A 578 3.70 2.40 40.59
CA ILE A 578 3.80 3.24 39.39
C ILE A 578 4.34 4.62 39.78
N GLY A 579 5.44 5.04 39.14
CA GLY A 579 5.98 6.41 39.25
C GLY A 579 5.41 7.39 38.21
N PRO A 580 5.56 8.72 38.41
CA PRO A 580 4.99 9.76 37.56
C PRO A 580 5.50 9.77 36.10
N GLU A 581 6.66 9.14 35.80
CA GLU A 581 7.18 9.05 34.42
C GLU A 581 6.27 8.28 33.46
N THR A 582 5.41 7.39 33.96
CA THR A 582 4.43 6.64 33.16
C THR A 582 3.37 7.52 32.50
N VAL A 583 3.11 8.71 33.05
CA VAL A 583 2.12 9.66 32.52
C VAL A 583 2.56 10.20 31.16
N SER A 584 3.86 10.49 30.97
CA SER A 584 4.39 10.98 29.68
C SER A 584 4.24 9.94 28.55
N HIS A 585 4.39 8.66 28.89
CA HIS A 585 4.25 7.55 27.95
C HIS A 585 2.78 7.22 27.63
N SER A 586 1.85 7.46 28.58
CA SER A 586 0.41 7.36 28.30
C SER A 586 -0.07 8.40 27.28
N TYR A 587 0.52 9.61 27.27
CA TYR A 587 0.21 10.61 26.24
C TYR A 587 0.64 10.16 24.83
N TRP A 588 1.75 9.43 24.70
CA TRP A 588 2.17 8.86 23.40
C TRP A 588 1.19 7.80 22.87
N ILE A 589 0.64 6.96 23.76
CA ILE A 589 -0.42 6.01 23.40
C ILE A 589 -1.65 6.76 22.91
N PHE A 590 -2.05 7.83 23.61
CA PHE A 590 -3.17 8.67 23.20
C PHE A 590 -2.93 9.33 21.83
N SER A 591 -1.72 9.81 21.55
CA SER A 591 -1.35 10.33 20.22
C SER A 591 -1.49 9.29 19.11
N ILE A 592 -1.21 8.01 19.37
CA ILE A 592 -1.43 6.93 18.39
C ILE A 592 -2.92 6.75 18.12
N PHE A 593 -3.76 6.74 19.16
CA PHE A 593 -5.22 6.66 18.98
C PHE A 593 -5.78 7.88 18.25
N VAL A 594 -5.26 9.08 18.50
CA VAL A 594 -5.61 10.29 17.75
C VAL A 594 -5.18 10.17 16.29
N PHE A 595 -3.99 9.65 16.01
CA PHE A 595 -3.52 9.42 14.65
C PHE A 595 -4.38 8.38 13.91
N LEU A 596 -4.73 7.26 14.56
CA LEU A 596 -5.68 6.28 14.05
C LEU A 596 -7.02 6.93 13.71
N PHE A 597 -7.60 7.69 14.65
CA PHE A 597 -8.87 8.38 14.45
C PHE A 597 -8.82 9.36 13.28
N CYS A 598 -7.78 10.20 13.19
CA CYS A 598 -7.62 11.14 12.10
C CYS A 598 -7.39 10.46 10.75
N GLY A 599 -6.63 9.36 10.72
CA GLY A 599 -6.30 8.69 9.48
C GLY A 599 -7.43 7.81 8.93
N PHE A 600 -8.14 7.07 9.80
CA PHE A 600 -9.41 6.45 9.42
C PHE A 600 -10.42 7.54 9.03
N GLY A 601 -10.53 8.60 9.82
CA GLY A 601 -11.37 9.76 9.51
C GLY A 601 -11.06 10.38 8.15
N TYR A 602 -9.80 10.47 7.74
CA TYR A 602 -9.39 10.95 6.43
C TYR A 602 -9.79 9.99 5.30
N GLY A 603 -9.50 8.69 5.44
CA GLY A 603 -9.82 7.70 4.41
C GLY A 603 -11.32 7.63 4.11
N PHE A 604 -12.14 7.75 5.15
CA PHE A 604 -13.60 7.78 5.02
C PHE A 604 -14.17 9.17 4.68
N LEU A 605 -13.52 10.28 5.08
CA LEU A 605 -13.88 11.63 4.62
C LEU A 605 -13.65 11.76 3.11
N TYR A 606 -12.60 11.13 2.58
CA TYR A 606 -12.40 11.04 1.13
C TYR A 606 -13.60 10.38 0.46
N GLU A 607 -14.03 9.20 0.93
CA GLU A 607 -15.20 8.50 0.41
C GLU A 607 -16.48 9.34 0.53
N THR A 608 -16.67 10.05 1.65
CA THR A 608 -17.81 10.96 1.84
C THR A 608 -17.75 12.17 0.90
N LEU A 609 -16.57 12.74 0.65
CA LEU A 609 -16.40 13.84 -0.30
C LEU A 609 -16.53 13.39 -1.75
N ASP A 610 -16.17 12.14 -2.03
CA ASP A 610 -16.38 11.49 -3.33
C ASP A 610 -17.88 11.25 -3.57
N ASP A 611 -18.62 10.83 -2.53
CA ASP A 611 -20.09 10.70 -2.57
C ASP A 611 -20.84 12.05 -2.54
N VAL A 612 -20.33 13.06 -1.82
CA VAL A 612 -20.92 14.43 -1.83
C VAL A 612 -20.68 15.11 -3.18
N LYS A 613 -19.61 14.77 -3.90
CA LYS A 613 -19.47 15.15 -5.32
C LYS A 613 -20.49 14.46 -6.24
N ARG A 614 -21.11 13.36 -5.79
CA ARG A 614 -22.22 12.69 -6.50
C ARG A 614 -23.59 13.29 -6.20
N ASP A 615 -23.73 14.20 -5.23
CA ASP A 615 -25.05 14.64 -4.76
C ASP A 615 -25.10 16.15 -4.43
N GLU A 616 -24.91 16.99 -5.44
CA GLU A 616 -25.54 18.32 -5.48
C GLU A 616 -26.34 18.49 -6.78
N SER A 617 -27.43 17.74 -6.91
CA SER A 617 -28.62 18.24 -7.58
C SER A 617 -29.79 18.20 -6.60
N ALA A 618 -30.33 19.40 -6.32
CA ALA A 618 -31.48 19.78 -5.49
C ALA A 618 -32.36 18.68 -4.83
N PRO A 619 -32.86 18.90 -3.59
CA PRO A 619 -33.72 17.94 -2.86
C PRO A 619 -35.16 17.82 -3.41
N ILE A 620 -35.36 18.14 -4.69
CA ILE A 620 -36.61 17.87 -5.42
C ILE A 620 -36.21 17.29 -6.79
N LEU A 621 -35.83 16.02 -6.79
CA LEU A 621 -36.01 15.03 -7.87
C LEU A 621 -35.52 13.66 -7.39
N SER A 622 -35.98 13.20 -6.22
CA SER A 622 -35.84 11.78 -5.86
C SER A 622 -36.89 10.95 -6.58
N LYS A 623 -36.54 10.50 -7.78
CA LYS A 623 -36.97 9.29 -8.48
C LYS A 623 -36.48 9.39 -9.92
N ARG A 624 -35.21 9.04 -10.17
CA ARG A 624 -34.89 8.47 -11.47
C ARG A 624 -35.49 7.05 -11.43
N ASP A 625 -36.63 6.88 -12.09
CA ASP A 625 -37.04 5.57 -12.57
C ASP A 625 -35.91 5.09 -13.50
N LEU A 626 -35.10 4.14 -13.02
CA LEU A 626 -33.89 3.62 -13.66
C LEU A 626 -34.20 2.64 -14.80
N ASN A 627 -35.34 2.80 -15.47
CA ASN A 627 -35.71 2.03 -16.66
C ASN A 627 -35.35 2.73 -17.99
N ASN A 628 -34.81 3.96 -17.96
CA ASN A 628 -34.29 4.66 -19.14
C ASN A 628 -32.83 5.07 -18.89
N ALA A 629 -31.86 4.26 -19.35
CA ALA A 629 -30.44 4.57 -19.19
C ALA A 629 -30.01 5.69 -20.16
N GLU A 630 -29.62 6.85 -19.64
CA GLU A 630 -28.92 7.88 -20.42
C GLU A 630 -27.46 7.44 -20.62
N LEU A 631 -26.99 7.42 -21.87
CA LEU A 631 -25.65 7.03 -22.31
C LEU A 631 -24.94 8.25 -22.92
N ASN A 632 -23.70 8.48 -22.54
CA ASN A 632 -22.90 9.57 -23.07
C ASN A 632 -21.82 9.05 -24.03
N ILE A 633 -21.91 9.44 -25.29
CA ILE A 633 -20.96 9.08 -26.34
C ILE A 633 -20.00 10.26 -26.56
N ALA A 634 -18.71 9.97 -26.58
CA ALA A 634 -17.68 10.97 -26.85
C ALA A 634 -17.82 11.54 -28.28
N LEU A 635 -17.96 12.86 -28.38
CA LEU A 635 -17.88 13.62 -29.62
C LEU A 635 -16.48 14.22 -29.74
N LEU A 636 -15.70 13.69 -30.69
CA LEU A 636 -14.27 13.98 -30.88
C LEU A 636 -14.06 14.95 -32.05
N ASP A 637 -12.84 15.46 -32.20
CA ASP A 637 -12.51 16.55 -33.11
C ASP A 637 -12.31 16.13 -34.58
N TRP A 638 -12.13 14.84 -34.89
CA TRP A 638 -11.95 14.39 -36.28
C TRP A 638 -13.25 13.84 -36.92
N PRO A 639 -13.47 14.06 -38.22
CA PRO A 639 -14.76 13.82 -38.88
C PRO A 639 -15.31 12.39 -38.80
N THR A 640 -14.46 11.35 -38.94
CA THR A 640 -14.91 9.95 -38.88
C THR A 640 -15.51 9.59 -37.53
N ALA A 641 -14.93 10.10 -36.43
CA ALA A 641 -15.47 9.90 -35.10
C ALA A 641 -16.82 10.59 -34.91
N GLN A 642 -17.00 11.79 -35.48
CA GLN A 642 -18.25 12.53 -35.38
C GLN A 642 -19.38 11.76 -36.07
N ILE A 643 -19.20 11.32 -37.31
CA ILE A 643 -20.22 10.54 -38.05
C ILE A 643 -20.57 9.26 -37.28
N LYS A 644 -19.56 8.51 -36.82
CA LYS A 644 -19.79 7.29 -36.03
C LYS A 644 -20.54 7.58 -34.72
N ALA A 645 -20.23 8.69 -34.04
CA ALA A 645 -20.93 9.10 -32.82
C ALA A 645 -22.41 9.41 -33.08
N HIS A 646 -22.70 10.18 -34.14
CA HIS A 646 -24.06 10.53 -34.54
C HIS A 646 -24.87 9.31 -34.96
N ILE A 647 -24.33 8.43 -35.79
CA ILE A 647 -24.99 7.17 -36.18
C ILE A 647 -25.29 6.30 -34.96
N LEU A 648 -24.31 6.13 -34.07
CA LEU A 648 -24.49 5.32 -32.87
C LEU A 648 -25.56 5.92 -31.94
N ALA A 649 -25.57 7.25 -31.79
CA ALA A 649 -26.60 7.94 -31.02
C ALA A 649 -28.00 7.77 -31.65
N THR A 650 -28.13 7.88 -32.97
CA THR A 650 -29.37 7.64 -33.70
C THR A 650 -29.87 6.22 -33.47
N ILE A 651 -29.02 5.21 -33.67
CA ILE A 651 -29.39 3.80 -33.46
C ILE A 651 -29.90 3.57 -32.04
N ILE A 652 -29.17 4.05 -31.03
CA ILE A 652 -29.55 3.87 -29.62
C ILE A 652 -30.89 4.55 -29.33
N ASN A 653 -31.05 5.80 -29.76
CA ASN A 653 -32.26 6.59 -29.48
C ASN A 653 -33.52 6.09 -30.21
N GLU A 654 -33.38 5.47 -31.39
CA GLU A 654 -34.52 5.01 -32.20
C GLU A 654 -34.87 3.53 -32.01
N HIS A 655 -33.87 2.69 -31.71
CA HIS A 655 -34.02 1.25 -31.74
C HIS A 655 -33.81 0.57 -30.38
N THR A 656 -33.49 1.32 -29.32
CA THR A 656 -33.36 0.78 -27.95
C THR A 656 -34.22 1.58 -26.96
N GLU A 657 -34.42 1.05 -25.76
CA GLU A 657 -35.07 1.78 -24.66
C GLU A 657 -34.12 2.78 -23.95
N SER A 658 -32.86 2.86 -24.39
CA SER A 658 -31.85 3.77 -23.82
C SER A 658 -31.81 5.10 -24.57
N ARG A 659 -31.25 6.13 -23.92
CA ARG A 659 -31.12 7.47 -24.52
C ARG A 659 -29.65 7.85 -24.66
N ALA A 660 -29.16 8.04 -25.86
CA ALA A 660 -27.79 8.50 -26.11
C ALA A 660 -27.70 10.04 -26.24
N GLN A 661 -26.68 10.62 -25.63
CA GLN A 661 -26.27 12.02 -25.78
C GLN A 661 -24.82 12.11 -26.23
N LEU A 662 -24.51 13.12 -27.04
CA LEU A 662 -23.16 13.41 -27.52
C LEU A 662 -22.48 14.43 -26.60
N VAL A 663 -21.27 14.13 -26.16
CA VAL A 663 -20.52 14.99 -25.23
C VAL A 663 -19.16 15.35 -25.83
N ASN A 664 -18.92 16.66 -26.03
CA ASN A 664 -17.64 17.17 -26.52
C ASN A 664 -16.53 16.90 -25.51
N VAL A 665 -15.52 16.13 -25.93
CA VAL A 665 -14.41 15.73 -25.06
C VAL A 665 -13.15 15.46 -25.88
N THR A 666 -11.97 15.66 -25.29
CA THR A 666 -10.71 15.29 -25.93
C THR A 666 -10.47 13.78 -25.85
N HIS A 667 -9.70 13.23 -26.79
CA HIS A 667 -9.40 11.80 -26.85
C HIS A 667 -8.90 11.20 -25.52
N GLU A 668 -7.87 11.81 -24.91
CA GLU A 668 -7.34 11.34 -23.63
C GLU A 668 -8.36 11.46 -22.49
N GLN A 669 -9.16 12.52 -22.49
CA GLN A 669 -10.16 12.76 -21.45
C GLN A 669 -11.33 11.77 -21.56
N ALA A 670 -11.69 11.34 -22.78
CA ALA A 670 -12.69 10.29 -22.99
C ALA A 670 -12.24 8.96 -22.38
N PHE A 671 -10.99 8.54 -22.60
CA PHE A 671 -10.41 7.37 -21.95
C PHE A 671 -10.39 7.50 -20.42
N LYS A 672 -10.00 8.68 -19.92
CA LYS A 672 -9.98 8.95 -18.49
C LYS A 672 -11.37 8.87 -17.86
N GLN A 673 -12.38 9.44 -18.51
CA GLN A 673 -13.76 9.42 -18.03
C GLN A 673 -14.38 8.02 -18.13
N MET A 674 -14.21 7.29 -19.24
CA MET A 674 -14.64 5.88 -19.27
C MET A 674 -13.90 5.03 -18.22
N GLY A 675 -12.66 5.40 -17.89
CA GLY A 675 -11.85 4.75 -16.87
C GLY A 675 -12.27 5.02 -15.43
N GLN A 676 -13.14 6.00 -15.20
CA GLN A 676 -13.60 6.40 -13.87
C GLN A 676 -14.99 5.81 -13.60
N HIS A 677 -15.22 5.37 -12.36
CA HIS A 677 -16.51 4.82 -11.95
C HIS A 677 -17.66 5.83 -12.16
N ASP A 678 -17.39 7.11 -11.94
CA ASP A 678 -18.30 8.25 -12.03
C ASP A 678 -18.04 9.14 -13.25
N GLY A 679 -17.23 8.71 -14.21
CA GLY A 679 -16.94 9.55 -15.37
C GLY A 679 -18.18 9.80 -16.22
N ASP A 680 -18.14 10.88 -16.98
CA ASP A 680 -19.29 11.30 -17.79
C ASP A 680 -19.37 10.62 -19.16
N ILE A 681 -18.37 9.84 -19.57
CA ILE A 681 -18.32 9.21 -20.90
C ILE A 681 -18.46 7.70 -20.76
N ASP A 682 -19.36 7.14 -21.54
CA ASP A 682 -19.65 5.71 -21.56
C ASP A 682 -19.08 5.02 -22.80
N VAL A 683 -19.03 5.73 -23.94
CA VAL A 683 -18.62 5.16 -25.23
C VAL A 683 -17.67 6.08 -25.98
N HIS A 684 -16.63 5.50 -26.56
CA HIS A 684 -15.70 6.13 -27.50
C HIS A 684 -15.84 5.49 -28.89
N PRO A 685 -16.33 6.21 -29.90
CA PRO A 685 -16.78 5.60 -31.16
C PRO A 685 -15.65 5.20 -32.13
N ASP A 686 -14.44 5.77 -32.00
CA ASP A 686 -13.39 5.65 -33.04
C ASP A 686 -11.96 5.55 -32.48
N ILE A 687 -11.60 4.43 -31.84
CA ILE A 687 -10.25 4.23 -31.28
C ILE A 687 -9.30 3.63 -32.31
N TRP A 688 -8.29 4.40 -32.70
CA TRP A 688 -7.17 3.94 -33.53
C TRP A 688 -6.13 3.21 -32.67
N LEU A 689 -6.09 1.87 -32.72
CA LEU A 689 -5.28 1.09 -31.78
C LEU A 689 -3.77 1.35 -31.93
N ALA A 690 -3.27 1.51 -33.15
CA ALA A 690 -1.84 1.72 -33.40
C ALA A 690 -1.31 3.05 -32.84
N ASN A 691 -2.19 4.06 -32.71
CA ASN A 691 -1.83 5.40 -32.23
C ASN A 691 -1.78 5.45 -30.69
N ASN A 692 -2.48 4.56 -30.00
CA ASN A 692 -2.88 4.74 -28.60
C ASN A 692 -2.37 3.64 -27.66
N ALA A 693 -1.21 3.04 -27.96
CA ALA A 693 -0.70 1.89 -27.21
C ALA A 693 -0.63 2.12 -25.68
N ASP A 694 -0.32 3.34 -25.24
CA ASP A 694 -0.22 3.66 -23.81
C ASP A 694 -1.59 3.79 -23.13
N LEU A 695 -2.59 4.36 -23.82
CA LEU A 695 -3.97 4.44 -23.31
C LEU A 695 -4.62 3.05 -23.29
N ILE A 696 -4.40 2.23 -24.32
CA ILE A 696 -4.87 0.84 -24.36
C ILE A 696 -4.24 0.03 -23.24
N ARG A 697 -2.91 0.11 -23.06
CA ARG A 697 -2.22 -0.59 -21.97
C ARG A 697 -2.78 -0.17 -20.62
N ARG A 698 -3.06 1.13 -20.42
CA ARG A 698 -3.54 1.67 -19.15
C ARG A 698 -5.00 1.30 -18.87
N TYR A 699 -5.92 1.65 -19.75
CA TYR A 699 -7.35 1.61 -19.46
C TYR A 699 -8.05 0.32 -19.88
N VAL A 700 -7.53 -0.36 -20.91
CA VAL A 700 -8.12 -1.61 -21.43
C VAL A 700 -7.49 -2.83 -20.79
N ARG A 701 -6.17 -2.83 -20.59
CA ARG A 701 -5.44 -3.98 -20.02
C ARG A 701 -5.19 -3.80 -18.52
N ALA A 702 -4.46 -2.76 -18.12
CA ALA A 702 -4.06 -2.60 -16.71
C ALA A 702 -5.23 -2.31 -15.76
N PHE A 703 -6.19 -1.49 -16.17
CA PHE A 703 -7.34 -1.14 -15.33
C PHE A 703 -8.61 -1.91 -15.68
N GLU A 704 -8.70 -2.48 -16.89
CA GLU A 704 -9.90 -3.14 -17.43
C GLU A 704 -11.22 -2.33 -17.38
N THR A 705 -11.10 -1.03 -17.13
CA THR A 705 -12.24 -0.10 -17.03
C THR A 705 -12.87 0.22 -18.38
N VAL A 706 -12.14 0.00 -19.48
CA VAL A 706 -12.59 0.21 -20.86
C VAL A 706 -12.47 -1.10 -21.62
N LYS A 707 -13.53 -1.53 -22.30
CA LYS A 707 -13.53 -2.68 -23.20
C LYS A 707 -13.54 -2.20 -24.65
N LEU A 708 -13.01 -3.02 -25.54
CA LEU A 708 -13.03 -2.77 -26.98
C LEU A 708 -14.10 -3.68 -27.62
N GLY A 709 -14.84 -3.15 -28.58
CA GLY A 709 -15.76 -3.93 -29.39
C GLY A 709 -15.06 -5.07 -30.14
N GLU A 710 -15.82 -6.09 -30.50
CA GLU A 710 -15.31 -7.27 -31.20
C GLU A 710 -15.02 -6.97 -32.68
N SER A 711 -15.89 -6.20 -33.32
CA SER A 711 -15.71 -5.72 -34.70
C SER A 711 -14.59 -4.69 -34.81
N ALA A 712 -13.89 -4.69 -35.95
CA ALA A 712 -12.84 -3.75 -36.27
C ALA A 712 -13.02 -3.19 -37.68
N GLY A 713 -12.94 -1.87 -37.82
CA GLY A 713 -12.69 -1.23 -39.10
C GLY A 713 -11.20 -1.30 -39.46
N THR A 714 -10.89 -1.07 -40.75
CA THR A 714 -9.49 -1.06 -41.23
C THR A 714 -9.03 0.36 -41.47
N GLY A 715 -8.04 0.79 -40.70
CA GLY A 715 -7.37 2.08 -40.88
C GLY A 715 -6.09 1.94 -41.70
N LYS A 716 -5.90 2.84 -42.65
CA LYS A 716 -4.60 3.06 -43.29
C LYS A 716 -4.15 4.49 -43.02
N GLN A 717 -2.90 4.68 -42.62
CA GLN A 717 -2.30 6.00 -42.39
C GLN A 717 -1.06 6.15 -43.26
N GLY A 718 -0.69 7.38 -43.62
CA GLY A 718 0.45 7.58 -44.49
C GLY A 718 0.66 9.02 -44.93
N LEU A 719 1.58 9.17 -45.87
CA LEU A 719 1.80 10.42 -46.59
C LEU A 719 1.01 10.37 -47.90
N CYS A 720 0.26 11.42 -48.21
CA CYS A 720 -0.45 11.60 -49.47
C CYS A 720 0.08 12.81 -50.23
N TYR A 721 -0.11 12.78 -51.54
CA TYR A 721 0.16 13.89 -52.43
C TYR A 721 -1.01 14.14 -53.37
N THR A 722 -1.11 15.37 -53.89
CA THR A 722 -1.98 15.69 -55.03
C THR A 722 -1.19 15.76 -56.32
N ASP A 723 -1.67 15.11 -57.38
CA ASP A 723 -1.08 15.17 -58.73
C ASP A 723 -2.11 15.57 -59.79
N PHE A 724 -1.73 16.56 -60.60
CA PHE A 724 -2.53 17.14 -61.68
C PHE A 724 -1.95 16.85 -63.08
N THR A 725 -0.77 16.22 -63.16
CA THR A 725 0.06 16.14 -64.39
C THR A 725 0.15 14.76 -65.05
N ALA A 726 -0.75 13.82 -64.68
CA ALA A 726 -0.84 12.39 -65.06
C ALA A 726 -0.26 11.44 -63.98
N PRO A 727 -0.72 10.17 -63.87
CA PRO A 727 -0.50 9.36 -62.67
C PRO A 727 0.94 8.83 -62.64
N ALA A 728 1.85 9.60 -62.07
CA ALA A 728 3.16 9.11 -61.69
C ALA A 728 3.07 8.61 -60.24
N THR A 729 3.18 7.30 -60.03
CA THR A 729 3.35 6.75 -58.69
C THR A 729 4.60 7.36 -58.05
N LEU A 730 4.42 8.01 -56.90
CA LEU A 730 5.50 8.68 -56.18
C LEU A 730 5.92 7.80 -55.00
N ALA A 731 7.17 7.32 -55.00
CA ALA A 731 7.69 6.57 -53.86
C ALA A 731 8.32 7.52 -52.84
N VAL A 732 8.30 7.14 -51.56
CA VAL A 732 8.87 7.96 -50.47
C VAL A 732 10.36 8.25 -50.67
N ASN A 733 11.09 7.35 -51.34
CA ASN A 733 12.50 7.53 -51.64
C ASN A 733 12.74 8.59 -52.74
N ASP A 734 11.78 8.82 -53.63
CA ASP A 734 11.89 9.84 -54.68
C ASP A 734 11.82 11.25 -54.09
N LEU A 735 11.13 11.40 -52.94
CA LEU A 735 10.97 12.68 -52.25
C LEU A 735 12.31 13.23 -51.73
N VAL A 736 13.33 12.39 -51.53
CA VAL A 736 14.63 12.74 -50.91
C VAL A 736 15.58 13.40 -51.93
N THR A 737 15.06 14.36 -52.70
CA THR A 737 15.81 15.12 -53.72
C THR A 737 15.37 16.60 -53.72
N PRO A 738 16.28 17.56 -54.02
CA PRO A 738 15.92 18.96 -54.15
C PRO A 738 14.87 19.23 -55.25
N GLU A 739 14.91 18.44 -56.33
CA GLU A 739 13.97 18.56 -57.45
C GLU A 739 12.55 18.25 -57.00
N ASN A 740 12.31 17.10 -56.35
CA ASN A 740 10.98 16.78 -55.85
C ASN A 740 10.55 17.69 -54.68
N ALA A 741 11.47 18.11 -53.81
CA ALA A 741 11.14 19.07 -52.77
C ALA A 741 10.65 20.40 -53.34
N SER A 742 11.27 20.90 -54.42
CA SER A 742 10.84 22.14 -55.08
C SER A 742 9.44 22.06 -55.70
N ARG A 743 8.97 20.86 -56.06
CA ARG A 743 7.59 20.66 -56.55
C ARG A 743 6.56 20.95 -55.47
N PHE A 744 6.90 20.70 -54.21
CA PHE A 744 6.00 20.87 -53.07
C PHE A 744 6.32 22.11 -52.22
N ASP A 745 7.17 23.03 -52.71
CA ASP A 745 7.52 24.29 -52.03
C ASP A 745 6.40 25.32 -52.21
N MET A 746 5.44 25.31 -51.28
CA MET A 746 4.34 26.26 -51.22
C MET A 746 4.74 27.59 -50.58
N SER A 747 5.80 27.59 -49.78
CA SER A 747 6.29 28.76 -49.02
C SER A 747 7.26 29.64 -49.83
N GLY A 748 7.82 29.12 -50.92
CA GLY A 748 8.80 29.78 -51.78
C GLY A 748 10.19 29.91 -51.15
N ASN A 749 10.51 29.08 -50.15
CA ASN A 749 11.75 29.16 -49.38
C ASN A 749 12.86 28.21 -49.90
N GLY A 750 12.59 27.46 -50.97
CA GLY A 750 13.49 26.47 -51.56
C GLY A 750 13.42 25.08 -50.93
N ARG A 751 12.45 24.83 -50.04
CA ARG A 751 12.19 23.55 -49.38
C ARG A 751 10.74 23.15 -49.58
N GLY A 752 10.48 21.85 -49.69
CA GLY A 752 9.09 21.38 -49.83
C GLY A 752 8.32 21.53 -48.52
N ASP A 753 7.00 21.65 -48.58
CA ASP A 753 6.14 21.81 -47.41
C ASP A 753 5.31 20.54 -47.19
N ILE A 754 5.35 19.98 -45.97
CA ILE A 754 4.55 18.82 -45.56
C ILE A 754 3.67 19.19 -44.39
N TRP A 755 2.35 19.05 -44.54
CA TRP A 755 1.45 19.06 -43.37
C TRP A 755 1.47 17.70 -42.68
N VAL A 756 1.75 17.65 -41.37
CA VAL A 756 1.93 16.36 -40.64
C VAL A 756 0.82 16.07 -39.63
N GLY A 757 -0.27 16.81 -39.67
CA GLY A 757 -1.45 16.63 -38.80
C GLY A 757 -1.83 17.87 -38.00
N ALA A 758 -3.02 17.82 -37.40
CA ALA A 758 -3.57 18.89 -36.57
C ALA A 758 -3.00 18.89 -35.14
N LYS A 759 -3.06 20.04 -34.47
CA LYS A 759 -2.49 20.19 -33.13
C LYS A 759 -3.24 19.31 -32.12
N GLY A 760 -2.50 18.45 -31.41
CA GLY A 760 -3.05 17.57 -30.38
C GLY A 760 -3.27 16.13 -30.84
N TRP A 761 -3.18 15.86 -32.15
CA TRP A 761 -3.26 14.50 -32.66
C TRP A 761 -2.04 13.67 -32.27
N ALA A 762 -2.29 12.45 -31.78
CA ALA A 762 -1.24 11.50 -31.40
C ALA A 762 -0.32 11.15 -32.58
N SER A 763 -0.84 11.18 -33.82
CA SER A 763 -0.10 10.89 -35.04
C SER A 763 0.98 11.91 -35.38
N VAL A 764 0.85 13.19 -34.99
CA VAL A 764 1.78 14.26 -35.41
C VAL A 764 3.22 13.99 -35.00
N ALA A 765 3.43 13.61 -33.74
CA ALA A 765 4.77 13.33 -33.25
C ALA A 765 5.36 12.08 -33.93
N ILE A 766 4.51 11.06 -34.16
CA ILE A 766 4.89 9.82 -34.81
C ILE A 766 5.29 10.08 -36.27
N GLU A 767 4.49 10.86 -36.99
CA GLU A 767 4.70 11.17 -38.41
C GLU A 767 5.99 11.95 -38.63
N LYS A 768 6.26 12.98 -37.83
CA LYS A 768 7.53 13.72 -37.93
C LYS A 768 8.74 12.80 -37.74
N ARG A 769 8.69 11.88 -36.78
CA ARG A 769 9.77 10.91 -36.54
C ARG A 769 9.91 9.91 -37.69
N ARG A 770 8.79 9.46 -38.24
CA ARG A 770 8.74 8.54 -39.39
C ARG A 770 9.35 9.17 -40.65
N LEU A 771 8.94 10.39 -40.98
CA LEU A 771 9.47 11.14 -42.14
C LEU A 771 10.96 11.50 -41.96
N ASN A 772 11.41 11.77 -40.74
CA ASN A 772 12.84 11.92 -40.44
C ASN A 772 13.62 10.61 -40.68
N GLY A 773 13.03 9.46 -40.37
CA GLY A 773 13.61 8.15 -40.66
C GLY A 773 13.85 7.92 -42.16
N TYR A 774 13.05 8.55 -43.02
CA TYR A 774 13.25 8.58 -44.47
C TYR A 774 14.20 9.69 -44.96
N GLY A 775 14.64 10.58 -44.08
CA GLY A 775 15.55 11.69 -44.41
C GLY A 775 14.88 12.90 -45.07
N LEU A 776 13.55 13.04 -44.93
CA LEU A 776 12.82 14.18 -45.51
C LEU A 776 13.08 15.50 -44.78
N ASP A 777 13.58 15.45 -43.54
CA ASP A 777 13.94 16.64 -42.74
C ASP A 777 15.02 17.50 -43.39
N ALA A 778 15.85 16.92 -44.27
CA ALA A 778 16.87 17.64 -45.01
C ALA A 778 16.31 18.51 -46.14
N TYR A 779 15.09 18.22 -46.62
CA TYR A 779 14.53 18.83 -47.84
C TYR A 779 13.16 19.49 -47.62
N TYR A 780 12.42 19.13 -46.56
CA TYR A 780 11.05 19.60 -46.32
C TYR A 780 10.89 20.27 -44.95
N ASP A 781 10.00 21.25 -44.88
CA ASP A 781 9.50 21.86 -43.64
C ASP A 781 8.17 21.21 -43.23
N TYR A 782 8.05 20.85 -41.94
CA TYR A 782 6.85 20.20 -41.40
C TYR A 782 5.91 21.20 -40.72
N HIS A 783 4.69 21.26 -41.23
CA HIS A 783 3.65 22.18 -40.77
C HIS A 783 2.61 21.47 -39.92
N VAL A 784 2.17 22.15 -38.86
CA VAL A 784 1.12 21.69 -37.95
C VAL A 784 0.11 22.81 -37.83
N PHE A 785 -1.08 22.59 -38.37
CA PHE A 785 -2.22 23.49 -38.31
C PHE A 785 -3.51 22.68 -38.44
N ASP A 786 -4.66 23.30 -38.18
CA ASP A 786 -5.95 22.60 -38.05
C ASP A 786 -6.43 22.00 -39.39
N LEU A 787 -7.24 20.93 -39.31
CA LEU A 787 -7.71 20.17 -40.48
C LEU A 787 -8.49 21.05 -41.47
N ASP A 788 -9.38 21.93 -40.99
CA ASP A 788 -10.12 22.89 -41.83
C ASP A 788 -9.20 23.77 -42.70
N LEU A 789 -8.02 24.14 -42.17
CA LEU A 789 -7.05 24.92 -42.92
C LEU A 789 -6.35 24.07 -43.98
N LEU A 790 -6.10 22.78 -43.70
CA LEU A 790 -5.60 21.84 -44.71
C LEU A 790 -6.61 21.68 -45.84
N GLU A 791 -7.88 21.46 -45.53
CA GLU A 791 -8.94 21.30 -46.53
C GLU A 791 -9.04 22.54 -47.43
N GLN A 792 -9.00 23.74 -46.85
CA GLN A 792 -8.97 24.99 -47.62
C GLN A 792 -7.72 25.08 -48.52
N LEU A 793 -6.55 24.66 -48.02
CA LEU A 793 -5.32 24.63 -48.80
C LEU A 793 -5.42 23.62 -49.95
N ILE A 794 -5.93 22.42 -49.71
CA ILE A 794 -6.13 21.38 -50.73
C ILE A 794 -7.12 21.87 -51.79
N ASN A 795 -8.23 22.49 -51.38
CA ASN A 795 -9.22 23.06 -52.31
C ASN A 795 -8.64 24.19 -53.16
N ARG A 796 -7.90 25.12 -52.56
CA ARG A 796 -7.17 26.17 -53.29
C ARG A 796 -6.16 25.57 -54.27
N ASN A 797 -5.41 24.57 -53.81
CA ASN A 797 -4.38 23.91 -54.60
C ASN A 797 -4.99 23.14 -55.78
N ASN A 798 -6.13 22.47 -55.59
CA ASN A 798 -6.90 21.84 -56.66
C ASN A 798 -7.34 22.85 -57.73
N GLN A 799 -7.82 24.03 -57.32
CA GLN A 799 -8.23 25.09 -58.26
C GLN A 799 -7.07 25.65 -59.08
N ASN A 800 -5.87 25.69 -58.47
CA ASN A 800 -4.66 26.22 -59.10
C ASN A 800 -3.77 25.15 -59.74
N GLU A 801 -4.21 23.87 -59.74
CA GLU A 801 -3.43 22.72 -60.19
C GLU A 801 -2.03 22.64 -59.53
N GLN A 802 -1.96 23.01 -58.25
CA GLN A 802 -0.72 23.02 -57.46
C GLN A 802 -0.58 21.73 -56.63
N PRO A 803 0.51 20.96 -56.78
CA PRO A 803 0.71 19.75 -55.99
C PRO A 803 0.96 20.10 -54.51
N GLY A 804 0.48 19.26 -53.61
CA GLY A 804 0.71 19.35 -52.17
C GLY A 804 1.12 18.00 -51.60
N LEU A 805 1.78 18.02 -50.43
CA LEU A 805 2.24 16.83 -49.71
C LEU A 805 1.75 16.93 -48.26
N PHE A 806 1.02 15.93 -47.77
CA PHE A 806 0.37 16.00 -46.47
C PHE A 806 0.10 14.61 -45.87
N PHE A 807 0.10 14.52 -44.55
CA PHE A 807 -0.34 13.35 -43.81
C PHE A 807 -1.83 13.10 -44.11
N CYS A 808 -2.17 11.83 -44.34
CA CYS A 808 -3.52 11.39 -44.62
C CYS A 808 -3.82 10.06 -43.94
N TYR A 809 -5.10 9.78 -43.76
CA TYR A 809 -5.58 8.51 -43.25
C TYR A 809 -6.84 8.10 -44.01
N TYR A 810 -7.08 6.80 -44.14
CA TYR A 810 -8.27 6.22 -44.73
C TYR A 810 -8.99 5.40 -43.65
N PRO A 811 -10.32 5.48 -43.53
CA PRO A 811 -11.26 6.28 -44.36
C PRO A 811 -11.23 7.78 -44.06
N ASP A 812 -11.32 8.63 -45.09
CA ASP A 812 -11.43 10.10 -45.00
C ASP A 812 -12.03 10.70 -46.29
N ALA A 813 -12.71 11.84 -46.23
CA ALA A 813 -13.31 12.48 -47.41
C ALA A 813 -12.30 12.95 -48.45
N LEU A 814 -11.03 13.16 -48.06
CA LEU A 814 -9.93 13.45 -48.98
C LEU A 814 -9.84 12.45 -50.15
N PHE A 815 -10.26 11.20 -49.95
CA PHE A 815 -10.22 10.16 -50.98
C PHE A 815 -11.38 10.24 -52.00
N GLY A 816 -12.34 11.15 -51.81
CA GLY A 816 -13.28 11.55 -52.87
C GLY A 816 -12.61 12.39 -53.97
N ASN A 817 -11.47 13.01 -53.68
CA ASN A 817 -10.67 13.72 -54.67
C ASN A 817 -9.81 12.76 -55.48
N ARG A 818 -10.11 12.60 -56.77
CA ARG A 818 -9.38 11.74 -57.71
C ARG A 818 -7.88 12.06 -57.85
N HIS A 819 -7.45 13.24 -57.40
CA HIS A 819 -6.05 13.69 -57.47
C HIS A 819 -5.24 13.30 -56.23
N VAL A 820 -5.88 12.83 -55.15
CA VAL A 820 -5.20 12.44 -53.91
C VAL A 820 -4.74 10.99 -54.01
N HIS A 821 -3.45 10.76 -53.78
CA HIS A 821 -2.84 9.44 -53.81
C HIS A 821 -1.92 9.24 -52.62
N PHE A 822 -1.90 8.03 -52.04
CA PHE A 822 -0.86 7.65 -51.09
C PHE A 822 0.51 7.62 -51.78
N VAL A 823 1.52 8.14 -51.10
CA VAL A 823 2.92 7.91 -51.44
C VAL A 823 3.22 6.41 -51.26
N GLU A 824 3.94 5.81 -52.22
CA GLU A 824 4.35 4.42 -52.12
C GLU A 824 5.48 4.28 -51.11
N GLU A 825 5.26 3.44 -50.10
CA GLU A 825 6.21 3.20 -49.01
C GLU A 825 6.65 1.72 -49.00
N PRO A 826 7.87 1.43 -48.51
CA PRO A 826 8.28 0.06 -48.22
C PRO A 826 7.29 -0.67 -47.30
N ALA A 827 7.28 -2.00 -47.38
CA ALA A 827 6.48 -2.84 -46.48
C ALA A 827 6.77 -2.51 -45.00
N HIS A 828 5.73 -2.57 -44.19
CA HIS A 828 5.81 -2.25 -42.77
C HIS A 828 6.77 -3.19 -42.04
N ASP A 829 7.67 -2.61 -41.24
CA ASP A 829 8.60 -3.33 -40.38
C ASP A 829 8.27 -3.01 -38.92
N ALA A 830 7.79 -4.02 -38.18
CA ALA A 830 7.35 -3.86 -36.80
C ALA A 830 8.49 -3.44 -35.86
N ALA A 831 9.74 -3.83 -36.11
CA ALA A 831 10.87 -3.46 -35.26
C ALA A 831 11.25 -1.98 -35.46
N ILE A 832 11.28 -1.53 -36.71
CA ILE A 832 11.50 -0.11 -37.05
C ILE A 832 10.33 0.74 -36.53
N TRP A 833 9.09 0.25 -36.66
CA TRP A 833 7.90 0.92 -36.15
C TRP A 833 7.95 1.10 -34.64
N GLN A 834 8.30 0.06 -33.89
CA GLN A 834 8.47 0.15 -32.44
C GLN A 834 9.54 1.16 -32.04
N ALA A 835 10.62 1.28 -32.81
CA ALA A 835 11.63 2.32 -32.58
C ALA A 835 11.07 3.73 -32.83
N ILE A 836 10.32 3.94 -33.92
CA ILE A 836 9.64 5.22 -34.24
C ILE A 836 8.61 5.59 -33.18
N PHE A 837 7.83 4.62 -32.70
CA PHE A 837 6.77 4.84 -31.72
C PHE A 837 7.36 5.24 -30.36
N LYS A 838 8.41 4.54 -29.91
CA LYS A 838 9.05 4.79 -28.61
C LYS A 838 9.92 6.05 -28.59
N ALA A 839 10.47 6.47 -29.73
CA ALA A 839 11.45 7.56 -29.79
C ALA A 839 10.91 8.88 -29.21
N GLN A 840 11.61 9.50 -28.25
CA GLN A 840 11.28 10.85 -27.77
C GLN A 840 12.06 11.93 -28.54
N GLY A 841 11.35 12.97 -29.01
CA GLY A 841 11.91 14.05 -29.82
C GLY A 841 12.12 13.70 -31.31
N LEU A 842 12.71 14.62 -32.08
CA LEU A 842 12.92 14.49 -33.53
C LEU A 842 14.27 13.86 -33.93
N ASN A 843 15.05 13.36 -32.95
CA ASN A 843 16.41 12.88 -33.20
C ASN A 843 16.45 11.70 -34.19
N LYS A 844 17.45 11.72 -35.07
CA LYS A 844 17.60 10.87 -36.26
C LYS A 844 17.48 9.37 -35.96
N LEU A 845 16.29 8.83 -36.19
CA LEU A 845 16.14 7.44 -36.58
C LEU A 845 16.81 7.28 -37.96
N SER A 846 17.59 6.22 -38.15
CA SER A 846 18.35 6.02 -39.40
C SER A 846 17.52 5.40 -40.53
N THR A 847 16.30 4.95 -40.23
CA THR A 847 15.45 4.20 -41.15
C THR A 847 13.97 4.47 -40.85
N GLY A 848 13.19 4.80 -41.89
CA GLY A 848 11.74 4.93 -41.84
C GLY A 848 11.04 3.61 -42.18
N THR A 849 9.76 3.51 -41.83
CA THR A 849 8.87 2.42 -42.28
C THR A 849 7.45 2.96 -42.45
N SER A 850 6.61 2.26 -43.22
CA SER A 850 5.21 2.63 -43.42
C SER A 850 4.42 2.53 -42.12
N TRP A 851 3.28 3.22 -42.01
CA TRP A 851 2.36 2.98 -40.90
C TRP A 851 1.89 1.52 -40.89
N PRO A 852 1.64 0.93 -39.72
CA PRO A 852 0.96 -0.35 -39.65
C PRO A 852 -0.46 -0.21 -40.21
N GLN A 853 -0.99 -1.30 -40.74
CA GLN A 853 -2.43 -1.39 -40.91
C GLN A 853 -3.07 -1.36 -39.51
N SER A 854 -3.86 -0.32 -39.23
CA SER A 854 -4.42 -0.11 -37.89
C SER A 854 -5.83 -0.71 -37.82
N GLU A 855 -6.13 -1.38 -36.73
CA GLU A 855 -7.53 -1.62 -36.37
C GLU A 855 -8.13 -0.34 -35.81
N ILE A 856 -9.36 -0.04 -36.21
CA ILE A 856 -10.18 1.03 -35.63
C ILE A 856 -11.35 0.36 -34.92
N LYS A 857 -11.46 0.57 -33.60
CA LYS A 857 -12.48 -0.09 -32.77
C LYS A 857 -13.28 0.91 -31.97
N LEU A 858 -14.53 0.57 -31.69
CA LEU A 858 -15.30 1.22 -30.65
C LEU A 858 -14.77 0.78 -29.28
N GLY A 859 -14.69 1.70 -28.33
CA GLY A 859 -14.44 1.38 -26.92
C GLY A 859 -15.61 1.80 -26.05
N PHE A 860 -15.84 1.09 -24.96
CA PHE A 860 -16.93 1.38 -24.04
C PHE A 860 -16.55 1.04 -22.60
N ARG A 861 -17.21 1.69 -21.63
CA ARG A 861 -16.99 1.40 -20.20
C ARG A 861 -17.37 -0.03 -19.88
N SER A 862 -16.51 -0.76 -19.19
CA SER A 862 -16.73 -2.17 -18.84
C SER A 862 -18.03 -2.42 -18.07
N GLN A 863 -18.45 -1.48 -17.22
CA GLN A 863 -19.71 -1.57 -16.46
C GLN A 863 -20.97 -1.70 -17.34
N LEU A 864 -20.92 -1.34 -18.63
CA LEU A 864 -22.05 -1.49 -19.55
C LEU A 864 -22.37 -2.97 -19.83
N GLU A 865 -21.39 -3.88 -19.73
CA GLU A 865 -21.58 -5.32 -19.97
C GLU A 865 -22.64 -5.92 -19.04
N ALA A 866 -22.68 -5.48 -17.79
CA ALA A 866 -23.62 -5.97 -16.78
C ALA A 866 -25.01 -5.33 -16.86
N ARG A 867 -25.16 -4.20 -17.59
CA ARG A 867 -26.35 -3.34 -17.52
C ARG A 867 -27.32 -3.50 -18.69
N SER A 868 -26.82 -3.75 -19.90
CA SER A 868 -27.69 -3.92 -21.07
C SER A 868 -27.11 -4.92 -22.09
N PRO A 869 -27.63 -6.16 -22.12
CA PRO A 869 -27.21 -7.18 -23.08
C PRO A 869 -27.46 -6.77 -24.55
N GLU A 870 -28.48 -5.96 -24.82
CA GLU A 870 -28.79 -5.45 -26.16
C GLU A 870 -27.78 -4.39 -26.60
N LEU A 871 -27.47 -3.42 -25.74
CA LEU A 871 -26.43 -2.43 -26.02
C LEU A 871 -25.07 -3.09 -26.19
N LEU A 872 -24.74 -4.09 -25.37
CA LEU A 872 -23.48 -4.82 -25.50
C LEU A 872 -23.34 -5.48 -26.88
N LYS A 873 -24.41 -6.11 -27.38
CA LYS A 873 -24.45 -6.71 -28.72
C LYS A 873 -24.21 -5.67 -29.82
N LEU A 874 -24.85 -4.50 -29.71
CA LEU A 874 -24.64 -3.39 -30.62
C LEU A 874 -23.18 -2.91 -30.56
N LEU A 875 -22.67 -2.55 -29.38
CA LEU A 875 -21.33 -2.01 -29.19
C LEU A 875 -20.23 -2.97 -29.64
N ASN A 876 -20.41 -4.28 -29.44
CA ASN A 876 -19.45 -5.29 -29.90
C ASN A 876 -19.45 -5.45 -31.42
N ARG A 877 -20.56 -5.22 -32.10
CA ARG A 877 -20.69 -5.45 -33.55
C ARG A 877 -20.60 -4.18 -34.41
N PHE A 878 -20.73 -3.01 -33.79
CA PHE A 878 -20.75 -1.72 -34.48
C PHE A 878 -19.48 -1.50 -35.31
N VAL A 879 -19.66 -1.45 -36.62
CA VAL A 879 -18.61 -1.15 -37.60
C VAL A 879 -19.28 -0.59 -38.86
N ILE A 880 -18.67 0.41 -39.47
CA ILE A 880 -19.18 0.99 -40.72
C ILE A 880 -18.18 0.65 -41.82
N ASP A 881 -18.68 0.29 -43.00
CA ASP A 881 -17.82 0.06 -44.16
C ASP A 881 -17.07 1.34 -44.54
N ASP A 882 -15.77 1.20 -44.84
CA ASP A 882 -14.91 2.36 -45.07
C ASP A 882 -15.35 3.16 -46.30
N ALA A 883 -15.87 2.52 -47.37
CA ALA A 883 -16.29 3.22 -48.58
C ALA A 883 -17.59 4.01 -48.34
N GLU A 884 -18.51 3.46 -47.54
CA GLU A 884 -19.70 4.19 -47.09
C GLU A 884 -19.34 5.37 -46.19
N LEU A 885 -18.39 5.18 -45.28
CA LEU A 885 -17.91 6.24 -44.41
C LEU A 885 -17.28 7.39 -45.22
N VAL A 886 -16.47 7.09 -46.23
CA VAL A 886 -15.91 8.09 -47.15
C VAL A 886 -17.02 8.84 -47.91
N ALA A 887 -18.05 8.14 -48.39
CA ALA A 887 -19.18 8.77 -49.07
C ALA A 887 -19.95 9.74 -48.16
N MET A 888 -20.20 9.34 -46.91
CA MET A 888 -20.85 10.20 -45.91
C MET A 888 -20.00 11.42 -45.54
N LEU A 889 -18.69 11.23 -45.32
CA LEU A 889 -17.77 12.33 -45.06
C LEU A 889 -17.77 13.33 -46.22
N SER A 890 -17.75 12.83 -47.47
CA SER A 890 -17.80 13.66 -48.66
C SER A 890 -19.10 14.46 -48.76
N ALA A 891 -20.23 13.88 -48.35
CA ALA A 891 -21.51 14.58 -48.31
C ALA A 891 -21.49 15.73 -47.29
N VAL A 892 -20.96 15.47 -46.09
CA VAL A 892 -20.82 16.48 -45.03
C VAL A 892 -19.89 17.63 -45.45
N GLU A 893 -18.73 17.33 -46.05
CA GLU A 893 -17.83 18.37 -46.59
C GLU A 893 -18.49 19.24 -47.67
N ASN A 894 -19.39 18.65 -48.47
CA ASN A 894 -20.15 19.37 -49.50
C ASN A 894 -21.32 20.20 -48.93
N GLY A 895 -21.45 20.27 -47.60
CA GLY A 895 -22.41 21.13 -46.90
C GLY A 895 -23.70 20.42 -46.49
N GLU A 896 -23.77 19.09 -46.57
CA GLU A 896 -24.86 18.34 -45.95
C GLU A 896 -24.71 18.31 -44.42
N ASP A 897 -25.84 18.32 -43.72
CA ASP A 897 -25.86 18.29 -42.26
C ASP A 897 -25.54 16.88 -41.73
N ILE A 898 -24.63 16.78 -40.75
CA ILE A 898 -24.11 15.51 -40.25
C ILE A 898 -25.18 14.64 -39.58
N GLU A 899 -26.14 15.26 -38.89
CA GLU A 899 -27.27 14.57 -38.27
C GLU A 899 -28.17 13.98 -39.35
N THR A 900 -28.44 14.75 -40.41
CA THR A 900 -29.22 14.30 -41.57
C THR A 900 -28.55 13.13 -42.29
N VAL A 901 -27.24 13.20 -42.55
CA VAL A 901 -26.49 12.12 -43.21
C VAL A 901 -26.49 10.85 -42.36
N SER A 902 -26.28 11.00 -41.05
CA SER A 902 -26.27 9.88 -40.10
C SER A 902 -27.65 9.22 -39.98
N GLN A 903 -28.72 10.02 -39.96
CA GLN A 903 -30.11 9.54 -39.97
C GLN A 903 -30.43 8.77 -41.25
N GLN A 904 -30.07 9.31 -42.41
CA GLN A 904 -30.30 8.64 -43.69
C GLN A 904 -29.56 7.32 -43.79
N TRP A 905 -28.31 7.26 -43.28
CA TRP A 905 -27.56 6.01 -43.23
C TRP A 905 -28.28 4.99 -42.34
N ALA A 906 -28.71 5.38 -41.13
CA ALA A 906 -29.42 4.48 -40.22
C ALA A 906 -30.74 3.97 -40.84
N ASP A 907 -31.48 4.85 -41.51
CA ASP A 907 -32.74 4.50 -42.17
C ASP A 907 -32.56 3.49 -43.31
N ASN A 908 -31.43 3.54 -44.01
CA ASN A 908 -31.09 2.65 -45.12
C ASN A 908 -30.49 1.31 -44.67
N HIS A 909 -30.05 1.18 -43.41
CA HIS A 909 -29.34 0.01 -42.87
C HIS A 909 -30.10 -0.73 -41.77
N LYS A 910 -31.43 -0.66 -41.76
CA LYS A 910 -32.28 -1.26 -40.71
C LYS A 910 -32.04 -2.76 -40.49
N ASP A 911 -31.85 -3.52 -41.56
CA ASP A 911 -31.55 -4.96 -41.47
C ASP A 911 -30.23 -5.18 -40.71
N LEU A 912 -29.15 -4.48 -41.11
CA LEU A 912 -27.83 -4.57 -40.49
C LEU A 912 -27.86 -4.14 -39.01
N ILE A 913 -28.56 -3.05 -38.70
CA ILE A 913 -28.74 -2.57 -37.33
C ILE A 913 -29.46 -3.62 -36.48
N LEU A 914 -30.47 -4.29 -37.02
CA LEU A 914 -31.17 -5.38 -36.35
C LEU A 914 -30.25 -6.58 -36.10
N GLU A 915 -29.34 -6.90 -37.02
CA GLU A 915 -28.32 -7.94 -36.80
C GLU A 915 -27.37 -7.55 -35.65
N TRP A 916 -26.96 -6.28 -35.57
CA TRP A 916 -26.11 -5.79 -34.48
C TRP A 916 -26.79 -5.89 -33.11
N LEU A 917 -28.03 -5.42 -33.00
CA LEU A 917 -28.81 -5.42 -31.76
C LEU A 917 -29.17 -6.84 -31.29
N THR A 918 -29.53 -7.73 -32.22
CA THR A 918 -30.04 -9.06 -31.86
C THR A 918 -28.96 -10.13 -31.84
N GLY A 919 -27.93 -9.99 -32.68
CA GLY A 919 -26.91 -11.00 -32.95
C GLY A 919 -27.34 -12.11 -33.90
N PHE A 920 -28.50 -11.99 -34.55
CA PHE A 920 -28.96 -12.92 -35.58
C PHE A 920 -28.65 -12.35 -36.96
N THR A 921 -27.94 -13.12 -37.79
CA THR A 921 -27.73 -12.78 -39.20
C THR A 921 -29.03 -13.03 -39.97
N LEU A 922 -29.53 -12.02 -40.67
CA LEU A 922 -30.80 -12.04 -41.41
C LEU A 922 -30.61 -12.45 -42.87
N ARG A 923 -29.37 -12.46 -43.37
CA ARG A 923 -29.03 -12.91 -44.74
C ARG A 923 -28.08 -14.11 -44.73
N ASP A 924 -28.55 -15.25 -45.24
CA ASP A 924 -27.66 -16.23 -45.87
C ASP A 924 -27.17 -15.61 -47.19
N ASN A 925 -25.85 -15.44 -47.32
CA ASN A 925 -25.22 -15.03 -48.58
C ASN A 925 -25.35 -16.14 -49.63
N THR A 926 -26.53 -16.24 -50.25
CA THR A 926 -26.72 -16.84 -51.57
C THR A 926 -27.73 -16.02 -52.35
N GLU A 927 -27.25 -15.01 -53.07
CA GLU A 927 -27.65 -14.71 -54.46
C GLU A 927 -26.58 -13.83 -55.13
#